data_AF-A0A7L3ANS0-F1
#
_entry.id   AF-A0A7L3ANS0-F1
#
_cell.length_a   1.000
_cell.length_b   1.000
_cell.length_c   1.000
_cell.angle_alpha   90.00
_cell.angle_beta   90.00
_cell.angle_gamma   90.00
#
_symmetry.space_group_name_H-M   'P 1'
#
loop_
_entity.id
_entity.type
_entity.pdbx_description
1 polymer ?
#
loop_
_entity_poly.entity_id
_entity_poly.type
_entity_poly.pdbx_seq_one_letter_code
_entity_poly.pdbx_strand_id
1 'polypeptide(L)'
;ITITGLSKAKQLGLEVFHAGTALKDGKVVTSGGRVLTVTAIKEDLITALQEANKGVAAIHFKGAIYRKDIGYRAIAFLRQSRGLTYKNSGVDIAAGNTLVQKIKPLAAATSRSGCNAELGGFAGLFDLKAAGYKDPILVSGTDGVGTKLKIAQVCKKHDTIGQDLVAMCVNDILAQGAEPLFFLDYFACGKLDVEVAQGVIAGIAEACKKAGCALLGGETAEMPGMYPPGEYDLAGFVVGAVERGQMLPQLERIADGDVVIGVASSGVHSNGYSLVRKIVEKSSFDFSSPVGVSGDQTLGDLLLTPTKIYSKTLLPVLRSGHVKAYAHITGGGLLENIPRVLPESFGVILDALTWKIPEIFCWLHKEGNLSEEEMTRTFNCGIGAVLVVQKELAQQVLKDIQRHEAAWLIGKVVSLQKGTAHVQVHNLLRALQANRSLSVHSHIQGKIQTNKVKVAVLISGTGTNLEALINSTKKPTSFAQIVLVVSNKAGVEGLRKAERAGIPTRVIDHKLYESRTEFDSAVDKVLEEFSVELICLAGFMRILSGPFVKKWEGKILNIHPSLLPSFKGANAHKLVLQAGVRVTGCTVHFVAEEVDAGAIIFQEAVPVKIGDTVETLAERVKEAEHRAFPAALQLVASGAIQVGEAGKIYW
;
A
#
# COMPACT_ATOMS: atom_id res chain seq x y z
N ILE A 1 64.91 -2.15 13.02
CA ILE A 1 64.91 -2.05 14.51
C ILE A 1 63.99 -3.15 15.04
N THR A 2 64.43 -3.95 16.02
CA THR A 2 63.60 -5.05 16.55
C THR A 2 62.39 -4.55 17.33
N ILE A 3 61.24 -5.14 17.06
CA ILE A 3 59.97 -4.91 17.74
C ILE A 3 59.76 -6.02 18.78
N THR A 4 59.53 -5.65 20.03
CA THR A 4 59.23 -6.57 21.13
C THR A 4 57.82 -6.32 21.67
N GLY A 5 57.25 -7.31 22.38
CA GLY A 5 55.94 -7.16 23.04
C GLY A 5 54.71 -7.52 22.21
N LEU A 6 54.86 -7.93 20.94
CA LEU A 6 53.75 -8.39 20.09
C LEU A 6 53.02 -9.59 20.69
N SER A 7 53.75 -10.55 21.26
CA SER A 7 53.17 -11.72 21.94
C SER A 7 52.38 -11.33 23.20
N LYS A 8 52.83 -10.30 23.93
CA LYS A 8 52.16 -9.80 25.13
C LYS A 8 50.85 -9.09 24.78
N ALA A 9 50.81 -8.32 23.70
CA ALA A 9 49.56 -7.74 23.20
C ALA A 9 48.55 -8.82 22.78
N LYS A 10 49.03 -9.90 22.12
CA LYS A 10 48.19 -11.05 21.77
C LYS A 10 47.65 -11.80 23.00
N GLN A 11 48.45 -11.94 24.05
CA GLN A 11 48.01 -12.52 25.34
C GLN A 11 46.94 -11.69 26.06
N LEU A 12 46.91 -10.37 25.82
CA LEU A 12 45.84 -9.48 26.31
C LEU A 12 44.55 -9.59 25.48
N GLY A 13 44.48 -10.50 24.50
CA GLY A 13 43.32 -10.66 23.61
C GLY A 13 43.16 -9.52 22.61
N LEU A 14 44.25 -8.80 22.30
CA LEU A 14 44.25 -7.66 21.40
C LEU A 14 44.79 -8.07 20.03
N GLU A 15 44.20 -7.49 18.98
CA GLU A 15 44.68 -7.70 17.62
C GLU A 15 45.73 -6.65 17.27
N VAL A 16 46.88 -7.09 16.76
CA VAL A 16 47.97 -6.20 16.35
C VAL A 16 48.18 -6.35 14.86
N PHE A 17 47.81 -5.32 14.11
CA PHE A 17 48.07 -5.21 12.68
C PHE A 17 49.41 -4.50 12.49
N HIS A 18 50.29 -5.06 11.68
CA HIS A 18 51.60 -4.48 11.43
C HIS A 18 51.83 -4.27 9.94
N ALA A 19 52.33 -3.10 9.58
CA ALA A 19 52.59 -2.69 8.19
C ALA A 19 53.97 -2.03 8.15
N GLY A 20 54.76 -2.28 7.09
CA GLY A 20 56.15 -1.80 7.08
C GLY A 20 57.03 -2.49 8.12
N THR A 21 56.89 -3.81 8.27
CA THR A 21 57.77 -4.67 9.08
C THR A 21 58.35 -5.79 8.24
N ALA A 22 59.54 -6.28 8.58
CA ALA A 22 60.14 -7.47 7.99
C ALA A 22 60.46 -8.51 9.07
N LEU A 23 60.66 -9.77 8.66
CA LEU A 23 61.17 -10.82 9.54
C LEU A 23 62.69 -10.95 9.30
N LYS A 24 63.49 -10.81 10.36
CA LYS A 24 64.94 -10.99 10.31
C LYS A 24 65.39 -11.82 11.51
N ASP A 25 66.06 -12.93 11.26
CA ASP A 25 66.56 -13.85 12.29
C ASP A 25 65.47 -14.28 13.30
N GLY A 26 64.27 -14.58 12.79
CA GLY A 26 63.10 -14.96 13.59
C GLY A 26 62.47 -13.84 14.41
N LYS A 27 62.94 -12.60 14.29
CA LYS A 27 62.42 -11.42 15.00
C LYS A 27 61.75 -10.45 14.03
N VAL A 28 60.64 -9.87 14.48
CA VAL A 28 59.95 -8.82 13.71
C VAL A 28 60.74 -7.52 13.86
N VAL A 29 61.06 -6.88 12.73
CA VAL A 29 61.81 -5.62 12.66
C VAL A 29 61.06 -4.56 11.86
N THR A 30 61.28 -3.29 12.16
CA THR A 30 60.78 -2.15 11.38
C THR A 30 61.36 -2.16 9.96
N SER A 31 60.52 -1.85 8.95
CA SER A 31 60.85 -1.79 7.51
C SER A 31 60.01 -0.71 6.80
N GLY A 32 60.10 0.54 7.28
CA GLY A 32 59.39 1.72 6.76
C GLY A 32 58.09 2.08 7.51
N GLY A 33 57.44 3.18 7.11
CA GLY A 33 56.03 3.52 7.39
C GLY A 33 55.52 3.60 8.85
N ARG A 34 54.18 3.72 8.97
CA ARG A 34 53.44 3.52 10.24
C ARG A 34 53.45 2.04 10.57
N VAL A 35 54.18 1.68 11.63
CA VAL A 35 54.63 0.31 11.84
C VAL A 35 53.52 -0.62 12.37
N LEU A 36 52.68 -0.14 13.29
CA LEU A 36 51.75 -0.97 14.08
C LEU A 36 50.43 -0.26 14.40
N THR A 37 49.34 -1.01 14.38
CA THR A 37 48.01 -0.64 14.89
C THR A 37 47.56 -1.71 15.88
N VAL A 38 47.15 -1.29 17.08
CA VAL A 38 46.59 -2.19 18.10
C VAL A 38 45.10 -1.94 18.21
N THR A 39 44.31 -2.98 18.03
CA THR A 39 42.85 -2.94 18.03
C THR A 39 42.31 -3.73 19.21
N ALA A 40 41.36 -3.12 19.91
CA ALA A 40 40.57 -3.74 20.97
C ALA A 40 39.09 -3.67 20.59
N ILE A 41 38.37 -4.78 20.73
CA ILE A 41 36.92 -4.86 20.52
C ILE A 41 36.27 -5.05 21.89
N LYS A 42 35.46 -4.08 22.30
CA LYS A 42 34.72 -4.07 23.57
C LYS A 42 33.32 -3.49 23.34
N GLU A 43 32.43 -3.71 24.30
CA GLU A 43 31.03 -3.28 24.24
C GLU A 43 30.86 -1.76 24.33
N ASP A 44 31.83 -1.05 24.88
CA ASP A 44 31.83 0.41 24.95
C ASP A 44 33.17 1.02 24.50
N LEU A 45 33.08 2.23 23.94
CA LEU A 45 34.23 2.93 23.35
C LEU A 45 35.30 3.31 24.37
N ILE A 46 34.92 3.54 25.63
CA ILE A 46 35.85 3.96 26.69
C ILE A 46 36.74 2.77 27.05
N THR A 47 36.14 1.61 27.31
CA THR A 47 36.85 0.36 27.60
C THR A 47 37.67 -0.09 26.39
N ALA A 48 37.12 0.00 25.17
CA ALA A 48 37.87 -0.31 23.94
C ALA A 48 39.15 0.54 23.82
N LEU A 49 39.05 1.86 24.06
CA LEU A 49 40.21 2.75 23.98
C LEU A 49 41.23 2.48 25.08
N GLN A 50 40.79 2.16 26.30
CA GLN A 50 41.70 1.81 27.41
C GLN A 50 42.48 0.53 27.12
N GLU A 51 41.80 -0.52 26.62
CA GLU A 51 42.42 -1.79 26.29
C GLU A 51 43.38 -1.69 25.10
N ALA A 52 43.02 -0.92 24.07
CA ALA A 52 43.92 -0.62 22.96
C ALA A 52 45.20 0.07 23.47
N ASN A 53 45.07 1.06 24.36
CA ASN A 53 46.23 1.75 24.95
C ASN A 53 47.11 0.84 25.82
N LYS A 54 46.53 -0.13 26.54
CA LYS A 54 47.29 -1.16 27.27
C LYS A 54 48.12 -2.03 26.31
N GLY A 55 47.53 -2.43 25.19
CA GLY A 55 48.25 -3.21 24.17
C GLY A 55 49.35 -2.40 23.47
N VAL A 56 49.09 -1.13 23.16
CA VAL A 56 50.10 -0.20 22.62
C VAL A 56 51.28 -0.07 23.59
N ALA A 57 51.01 0.04 24.89
CA ALA A 57 52.05 0.13 25.92
C ALA A 57 52.84 -1.18 26.13
N ALA A 58 52.33 -2.33 25.65
CA ALA A 58 53.05 -3.60 25.74
C ALA A 58 54.16 -3.72 24.67
N ILE A 59 54.07 -2.96 23.58
CA ILE A 59 54.91 -3.08 22.39
C ILE A 59 56.01 -2.02 22.39
N HIS A 60 57.26 -2.43 22.13
CA HIS A 60 58.42 -1.54 22.23
C HIS A 60 59.40 -1.72 21.06
N PHE A 61 59.98 -0.61 20.59
CA PHE A 61 61.17 -0.56 19.74
C PHE A 61 61.85 0.81 19.86
N LYS A 62 63.15 0.87 19.54
CA LYS A 62 63.93 2.13 19.63
C LYS A 62 63.33 3.21 18.72
N GLY A 63 62.97 4.36 19.30
CA GLY A 63 62.37 5.48 18.58
C GLY A 63 60.85 5.41 18.36
N ALA A 64 60.14 4.50 19.03
CA ALA A 64 58.68 4.39 18.92
C ALA A 64 57.96 5.66 19.44
N ILE A 65 56.93 6.10 18.71
CA ILE A 65 56.02 7.18 19.11
C ILE A 65 54.61 6.61 19.19
N TYR A 66 53.93 6.84 20.32
CA TYR A 66 52.58 6.31 20.58
C TYR A 66 51.52 7.41 20.47
N ARG A 67 50.58 7.27 19.54
CA ARG A 67 49.45 8.18 19.36
C ARG A 67 48.32 7.88 20.36
N LYS A 68 48.50 8.34 21.61
CA LYS A 68 47.51 8.17 22.69
C LYS A 68 46.32 9.13 22.60
N ASP A 69 46.33 10.08 21.67
CA ASP A 69 45.28 11.09 21.47
C ASP A 69 44.07 10.59 20.66
N ILE A 70 44.21 9.45 19.98
CA ILE A 70 43.16 8.86 19.15
C ILE A 70 41.99 8.42 20.04
N GLY A 71 40.74 8.72 19.64
CA GLY A 71 39.52 8.32 20.36
C GLY A 71 39.02 9.29 21.43
N TYR A 72 39.85 10.22 21.93
CA TYR A 72 39.46 11.14 23.02
C TYR A 72 38.32 12.11 22.65
N ARG A 73 38.28 12.59 21.39
CA ARG A 73 37.19 13.46 20.91
C ARG A 73 35.84 12.73 20.86
N ALA A 74 35.84 11.45 20.51
CA ALA A 74 34.62 10.64 20.47
C ALA A 74 34.10 10.34 21.88
N ILE A 75 34.98 10.09 22.85
CA ILE A 75 34.60 9.98 24.27
C ILE A 75 34.02 11.31 24.79
N ALA A 76 34.64 12.44 24.46
CA ALA A 76 34.13 13.76 24.83
C ALA A 76 32.73 14.04 24.25
N PHE A 77 32.50 13.61 23.01
CA PHE A 77 31.18 13.68 22.36
C PHE A 77 30.14 12.78 23.04
N LEU A 78 30.49 11.53 23.38
CA LEU A 78 29.58 10.59 24.06
C LEU A 78 29.24 11.00 25.49
N ARG A 79 30.14 11.72 26.17
CA ARG A 79 29.93 12.22 27.54
C ARG A 79 29.13 13.51 27.60
N GLN A 80 28.83 14.16 26.47
CA GLN A 80 27.90 15.29 26.46
C GLN A 80 26.48 14.77 26.72
N SER A 81 25.91 15.10 27.88
CA SER A 81 24.48 14.92 28.12
C SER A 81 23.71 15.83 27.16
N ARG A 82 23.21 15.27 26.06
CA ARG A 82 22.23 15.96 25.22
C ARG A 82 20.87 15.71 25.85
N GLY A 83 20.25 16.77 26.37
CA GLY A 83 18.86 16.70 26.80
C GLY A 83 17.98 16.14 25.68
N LEU A 84 16.90 15.43 26.04
CA LEU A 84 15.87 15.07 25.08
C LEU A 84 15.33 16.35 24.44
N THR A 85 15.36 16.42 23.11
CA THR A 85 14.72 17.51 22.37
C THR A 85 13.44 16.96 21.76
N TYR A 86 12.44 17.82 21.56
CA TYR A 86 11.20 17.45 20.91
C TYR A 86 11.42 16.90 19.49
N LYS A 87 12.46 17.39 18.81
CA LYS A 87 12.95 16.84 17.54
C LYS A 87 13.47 15.40 17.65
N ASN A 88 14.16 15.05 18.75
CA ASN A 88 14.59 13.68 19.00
C ASN A 88 13.42 12.73 19.32
N SER A 89 12.26 13.27 19.72
CA SER A 89 11.00 12.53 19.83
C SER A 89 10.29 12.36 18.47
N GLY A 90 10.89 12.87 17.39
CA GLY A 90 10.41 12.73 16.02
C GLY A 90 9.45 13.83 15.55
N VAL A 91 9.43 15.00 16.21
CA VAL A 91 8.61 16.15 15.80
C VAL A 91 9.46 17.31 15.26
N ASP A 92 9.31 17.65 13.98
CA ASP A 92 10.07 18.72 13.33
C ASP A 92 9.28 20.03 13.19
N ILE A 93 9.44 20.91 14.18
CA ILE A 93 8.83 22.25 14.21
C ILE A 93 9.22 23.08 12.98
N ALA A 94 10.43 22.91 12.42
CA ALA A 94 10.85 23.68 11.25
C ALA A 94 10.13 23.23 9.97
N ALA A 95 9.84 21.93 9.85
CA ALA A 95 9.01 21.40 8.77
C ALA A 95 7.57 21.93 8.86
N GLY A 96 6.99 21.96 10.07
CA GLY A 96 5.67 22.57 10.32
C GLY A 96 5.62 24.04 9.93
N ASN A 97 6.60 24.85 10.34
CA ASN A 97 6.68 26.27 9.94
C ASN A 97 6.81 26.45 8.43
N THR A 98 7.57 25.58 7.76
CA THR A 98 7.72 25.61 6.30
C THR A 98 6.38 25.31 5.62
N LEU A 99 5.65 24.30 6.09
CA LEU A 99 4.32 23.97 5.59
C LEU A 99 3.37 25.16 5.71
N VAL A 100 3.29 25.79 6.89
CA VAL A 100 2.44 26.96 7.14
C VAL A 100 2.70 28.08 6.13
N GLN A 101 3.96 28.40 5.82
CA GLN A 101 4.27 29.44 4.83
C GLN A 101 3.82 29.07 3.41
N LYS A 102 3.89 27.79 3.04
CA LYS A 102 3.44 27.32 1.72
C LYS A 102 1.91 27.31 1.57
N ILE A 103 1.17 27.04 2.65
CA ILE A 103 -0.30 26.91 2.60
C ILE A 103 -1.05 28.22 2.82
N LYS A 104 -0.42 29.24 3.43
CA LYS A 104 -0.97 30.61 3.58
C LYS A 104 -1.64 31.16 2.31
N PRO A 105 -1.00 31.17 1.12
CA PRO A 105 -1.64 31.68 -0.09
C PRO A 105 -2.83 30.82 -0.55
N LEU A 106 -2.81 29.52 -0.27
CA LEU A 106 -3.90 28.60 -0.63
C LEU A 106 -5.16 28.92 0.20
N ALA A 107 -5.01 29.10 1.51
CA ALA A 107 -6.10 29.49 2.40
C ALA A 107 -6.63 30.90 2.06
N ALA A 108 -5.75 31.88 1.84
CA ALA A 108 -6.15 33.24 1.46
C ALA A 108 -7.02 33.27 0.19
N ALA A 109 -6.73 32.40 -0.77
CA ALA A 109 -7.51 32.30 -2.01
C ALA A 109 -8.94 31.77 -1.80
N THR A 110 -9.27 31.24 -0.61
CA THR A 110 -10.63 30.77 -0.25
C THR A 110 -11.49 31.85 0.42
N SER A 111 -10.95 33.06 0.61
CA SER A 111 -11.65 34.17 1.27
C SER A 111 -13.01 34.46 0.63
N ARG A 112 -13.97 34.86 1.45
CA ARG A 112 -15.34 35.18 1.03
C ARG A 112 -15.94 36.26 1.91
N SER A 113 -17.13 36.76 1.54
CA SER A 113 -17.86 37.68 2.42
C SER A 113 -18.04 37.08 3.81
N GLY A 114 -17.67 37.85 4.84
CA GLY A 114 -17.62 37.41 6.23
C GLY A 114 -16.25 36.94 6.71
N CYS A 115 -15.26 36.68 5.84
CA CYS A 115 -13.92 36.24 6.26
C CYS A 115 -12.83 36.45 5.20
N ASN A 116 -11.77 37.16 5.58
CA ASN A 116 -10.48 37.11 4.89
C ASN A 116 -9.67 35.95 5.50
N ALA A 117 -9.60 34.81 4.82
CA ALA A 117 -8.97 33.60 5.35
C ALA A 117 -7.45 33.80 5.53
N GLU A 118 -7.04 34.21 6.72
CA GLU A 118 -5.64 34.46 7.07
C GLU A 118 -5.14 33.43 8.09
N LEU A 119 -4.08 32.69 7.74
CA LEU A 119 -3.46 31.71 8.63
C LEU A 119 -2.34 32.32 9.48
N GLY A 120 -2.25 31.89 10.74
CA GLY A 120 -1.16 32.24 11.67
C GLY A 120 -1.58 32.97 12.94
N GLY A 121 -2.87 33.31 13.08
CA GLY A 121 -3.47 33.77 14.35
C GLY A 121 -3.84 32.62 15.28
N PHE A 122 -4.30 32.94 16.49
CA PHE A 122 -4.78 31.95 17.47
C PHE A 122 -6.11 31.30 17.08
N ALA A 123 -6.95 32.02 16.32
CA ALA A 123 -8.23 31.56 15.83
C ALA A 123 -8.62 32.37 14.58
N GLY A 124 -9.42 31.76 13.71
CA GLY A 124 -10.07 32.48 12.61
C GLY A 124 -11.40 33.10 13.05
N LEU A 125 -11.81 34.16 12.37
CA LEU A 125 -13.04 34.91 12.65
C LEU A 125 -13.96 34.88 11.43
N PHE A 126 -15.26 34.74 11.65
CA PHE A 126 -16.26 34.81 10.58
C PHE A 126 -17.42 35.73 10.99
N ASP A 127 -17.66 36.79 10.22
CA ASP A 127 -18.75 37.74 10.42
C ASP A 127 -19.99 37.34 9.61
N LEU A 128 -21.00 36.83 10.33
CA LEU A 128 -22.28 36.40 9.75
C LEU A 128 -23.08 37.57 9.14
N LYS A 129 -23.00 38.75 9.74
CA LYS A 129 -23.72 39.93 9.25
C LYS A 129 -23.09 40.42 7.95
N ALA A 130 -21.77 40.46 7.87
CA ALA A 130 -21.05 40.78 6.63
C ALA A 130 -21.25 39.70 5.55
N ALA A 131 -21.50 38.44 5.93
CA ALA A 131 -21.88 37.38 5.00
C ALA A 131 -23.34 37.48 4.51
N GLY A 132 -24.14 38.42 5.04
CA GLY A 132 -25.49 38.73 4.57
C GLY A 132 -26.62 38.08 5.37
N TYR A 133 -26.32 37.42 6.49
CA TYR A 133 -27.34 36.78 7.33
C TYR A 133 -28.05 37.77 8.26
N LYS A 134 -29.32 37.51 8.53
CA LYS A 134 -30.18 38.30 9.43
C LYS A 134 -30.45 37.60 10.75
N ASP A 135 -30.97 36.38 10.72
CA ASP A 135 -31.23 35.53 11.90
C ASP A 135 -30.76 34.09 11.62
N PRO A 136 -29.43 33.90 11.50
CA PRO A 136 -28.87 32.60 11.14
C PRO A 136 -28.93 31.60 12.31
N ILE A 137 -29.15 30.34 11.97
CA ILE A 137 -28.80 29.18 12.80
C ILE A 137 -27.51 28.60 12.24
N LEU A 138 -26.51 28.42 13.11
CA LEU A 138 -25.27 27.75 12.74
C LEU A 138 -25.45 26.23 12.73
N VAL A 139 -24.92 25.61 11.69
CA VAL A 139 -24.92 24.16 11.51
C VAL A 139 -23.48 23.71 11.34
N SER A 140 -23.02 22.82 12.21
CA SER A 140 -21.67 22.27 12.13
C SER A 140 -21.69 20.79 11.79
N GLY A 141 -20.66 20.34 11.08
CA GLY A 141 -20.42 18.92 10.79
C GLY A 141 -18.93 18.61 10.89
N THR A 142 -18.61 17.36 11.21
CA THR A 142 -17.25 16.85 11.17
C THR A 142 -17.24 15.47 10.55
N ASP A 143 -16.24 15.20 9.72
CA ASP A 143 -16.05 13.90 9.10
C ASP A 143 -14.58 13.67 8.75
N GLY A 144 -14.23 12.42 8.48
CA GLY A 144 -12.95 12.02 7.92
C GLY A 144 -13.09 11.51 6.48
N VAL A 145 -11.97 11.22 5.85
CA VAL A 145 -11.97 10.55 4.52
C VAL A 145 -12.23 9.05 4.65
N GLY A 146 -11.78 8.45 5.75
CA GLY A 146 -11.88 7.02 5.99
C GLY A 146 -10.86 6.19 5.19
N THR A 147 -11.16 4.92 4.95
CA THR A 147 -10.19 3.95 4.42
C THR A 147 -9.81 4.15 2.95
N LYS A 148 -10.39 5.13 2.26
CA LYS A 148 -9.91 5.62 0.95
C LYS A 148 -8.47 6.15 1.02
N LEU A 149 -8.05 6.68 2.18
CA LEU A 149 -6.68 7.12 2.44
C LEU A 149 -5.64 6.02 2.18
N LYS A 150 -5.97 4.76 2.47
CA LYS A 150 -5.06 3.63 2.24
C LYS A 150 -4.80 3.41 0.75
N ILE A 151 -5.79 3.64 -0.11
CA ILE A 151 -5.60 3.54 -1.57
C ILE A 151 -4.76 4.71 -2.06
N ALA A 152 -5.05 5.93 -1.59
CA ALA A 152 -4.28 7.13 -1.92
C ALA A 152 -2.80 6.99 -1.58
N GLN A 153 -2.49 6.46 -0.38
CA GLN A 153 -1.13 6.18 0.10
C GLN A 153 -0.42 5.14 -0.77
N VAL A 154 -1.09 4.04 -1.13
CA VAL A 154 -0.51 3.00 -2.00
C VAL A 154 -0.27 3.53 -3.42
N CYS A 155 -1.19 4.33 -3.95
CA CYS A 155 -1.07 4.90 -5.29
C CYS A 155 -0.17 6.14 -5.36
N LYS A 156 0.24 6.69 -4.20
CA LYS A 156 0.95 7.98 -4.06
C LYS A 156 0.21 9.15 -4.73
N LYS A 157 -1.12 9.17 -4.62
CA LYS A 157 -2.01 10.21 -5.17
C LYS A 157 -2.78 10.88 -4.03
N HIS A 158 -2.36 12.09 -3.68
CA HIS A 158 -2.79 12.79 -2.46
C HIS A 158 -3.53 14.11 -2.73
N ASP A 159 -3.45 14.61 -3.96
CA ASP A 159 -3.95 15.90 -4.42
C ASP A 159 -5.48 16.00 -4.48
N THR A 160 -6.19 14.86 -4.63
CA THR A 160 -7.66 14.84 -4.69
C THR A 160 -8.33 14.50 -3.36
N ILE A 161 -7.60 13.93 -2.40
CA ILE A 161 -8.13 13.48 -1.11
C ILE A 161 -8.64 14.63 -0.24
N GLY A 162 -8.04 15.82 -0.38
CA GLY A 162 -8.56 17.02 0.27
C GLY A 162 -9.99 17.37 -0.17
N GLN A 163 -10.34 17.08 -1.42
CA GLN A 163 -11.71 17.27 -1.90
C GLN A 163 -12.67 16.26 -1.28
N ASP A 164 -12.26 15.00 -1.10
CA ASP A 164 -13.08 14.01 -0.41
C ASP A 164 -13.43 14.47 1.01
N LEU A 165 -12.44 14.96 1.76
CA LEU A 165 -12.62 15.47 3.12
C LEU A 165 -13.66 16.60 3.19
N VAL A 166 -13.49 17.61 2.34
CA VAL A 166 -14.41 18.77 2.31
C VAL A 166 -15.79 18.33 1.86
N ALA A 167 -15.89 17.51 0.81
CA ALA A 167 -17.16 17.07 0.24
C ALA A 167 -18.02 16.31 1.24
N MET A 168 -17.41 15.40 2.02
CA MET A 168 -18.11 14.65 3.07
C MET A 168 -18.79 15.59 4.06
N CYS A 169 -18.06 16.59 4.57
CA CYS A 169 -18.58 17.54 5.54
C CYS A 169 -19.63 18.50 4.93
N VAL A 170 -19.30 19.15 3.80
CA VAL A 170 -20.15 20.23 3.25
C VAL A 170 -21.46 19.69 2.69
N ASN A 171 -21.47 18.47 2.16
CA ASN A 171 -22.70 17.86 1.65
C ASN A 171 -23.64 17.41 2.78
N ASP A 172 -23.13 17.07 3.95
CA ASP A 172 -23.94 16.66 5.10
C ASP A 172 -24.75 17.83 5.67
N ILE A 173 -24.14 19.01 5.80
CA ILE A 173 -24.86 20.18 6.34
C ILE A 173 -25.96 20.70 5.40
N LEU A 174 -25.94 20.31 4.13
CA LEU A 174 -27.06 20.58 3.20
C LEU A 174 -28.34 19.86 3.62
N ALA A 175 -28.25 18.75 4.37
CA ALA A 175 -29.42 18.08 4.95
C ALA A 175 -30.20 18.96 5.93
N GLN A 176 -29.55 19.99 6.47
CA GLN A 176 -30.17 21.02 7.30
C GLN A 176 -30.56 22.29 6.49
N GLY A 177 -30.34 22.29 5.17
CA GLY A 177 -30.51 23.47 4.31
C GLY A 177 -29.41 24.53 4.51
N ALA A 178 -28.30 24.19 5.17
CA ALA A 178 -27.26 25.15 5.51
C ALA A 178 -26.28 25.38 4.36
N GLU A 179 -25.88 26.63 4.18
CA GLU A 179 -24.78 27.01 3.29
C GLU A 179 -23.44 26.87 4.02
N PRO A 180 -22.44 26.20 3.44
CA PRO A 180 -21.10 26.14 4.02
C PRO A 180 -20.45 27.53 4.09
N LEU A 181 -19.99 27.95 5.26
CA LEU A 181 -19.34 29.25 5.48
C LEU A 181 -17.83 29.11 5.57
N PHE A 182 -17.36 28.26 6.46
CA PHE A 182 -15.94 28.01 6.64
C PHE A 182 -15.65 26.56 7.01
N PHE A 183 -14.39 26.19 6.80
CA PHE A 183 -13.85 24.86 6.99
C PHE A 183 -12.57 24.92 7.83
N LEU A 184 -12.37 23.91 8.68
CA LEU A 184 -11.10 23.65 9.34
C LEU A 184 -10.64 22.21 9.09
N ASP A 185 -9.34 22.00 9.04
CA ASP A 185 -8.74 20.68 8.88
C ASP A 185 -7.80 20.30 10.02
N TYR A 186 -7.70 19.00 10.29
CA TYR A 186 -6.71 18.41 11.19
C TYR A 186 -5.97 17.31 10.44
N PHE A 187 -4.67 17.53 10.23
CA PHE A 187 -3.76 16.61 9.55
C PHE A 187 -2.88 15.92 10.58
N ALA A 188 -3.01 14.60 10.73
CA ALA A 188 -2.18 13.79 11.62
C ALA A 188 -1.29 12.85 10.82
N CYS A 189 -0.02 12.70 11.17
CA CYS A 189 0.88 11.77 10.47
C CYS A 189 1.96 11.18 11.38
N GLY A 190 2.60 10.10 10.95
CA GLY A 190 3.73 9.51 11.68
C GLY A 190 4.99 10.36 11.58
N LYS A 191 5.33 10.74 10.34
CA LYS A 191 6.40 11.67 10.02
C LYS A 191 5.90 12.65 8.97
N LEU A 192 6.13 13.95 9.19
CA LEU A 192 5.65 14.99 8.30
C LEU A 192 6.44 14.98 6.98
N ASP A 193 5.73 14.65 5.90
CA ASP A 193 6.17 14.92 4.55
C ASP A 193 5.49 16.21 4.06
N VAL A 194 6.31 17.26 3.90
CA VAL A 194 5.83 18.60 3.56
C VAL A 194 5.19 18.64 2.17
N GLU A 195 5.66 17.84 1.21
CA GLU A 195 5.12 17.83 -0.15
C GLU A 195 3.74 17.15 -0.19
N VAL A 196 3.61 16.01 0.49
CA VAL A 196 2.33 15.30 0.64
C VAL A 196 1.32 16.17 1.38
N ALA A 197 1.69 16.73 2.53
CA ALA A 197 0.80 17.60 3.32
C ALA A 197 0.37 18.84 2.52
N GLN A 198 1.29 19.48 1.80
CA GLN A 198 0.99 20.60 0.92
C GLN A 198 0.00 20.20 -0.18
N GLY A 199 0.19 19.03 -0.82
CA GLY A 199 -0.72 18.52 -1.86
C GLY A 199 -2.13 18.28 -1.34
N VAL A 200 -2.25 17.67 -0.15
CA VAL A 200 -3.55 17.45 0.51
C VAL A 200 -4.23 18.78 0.83
N ILE A 201 -3.54 19.72 1.47
CA ILE A 201 -4.10 21.02 1.87
C ILE A 201 -4.46 21.87 0.65
N ALA A 202 -3.71 21.77 -0.45
CA ALA A 202 -4.10 22.38 -1.73
C ALA A 202 -5.42 21.81 -2.24
N GLY A 203 -5.61 20.50 -2.18
CA GLY A 203 -6.88 19.84 -2.49
C GLY A 203 -8.04 20.32 -1.61
N ILE A 204 -7.79 20.50 -0.30
CA ILE A 204 -8.78 21.05 0.64
C ILE A 204 -9.15 22.49 0.24
N ALA A 205 -8.16 23.36 0.01
CA ALA A 205 -8.40 24.75 -0.34
C ALA A 205 -9.19 24.90 -1.66
N GLU A 206 -8.84 24.13 -2.70
CA GLU A 206 -9.58 24.11 -3.95
C GLU A 206 -11.01 23.58 -3.78
N ALA A 207 -11.19 22.58 -2.93
CA ALA A 207 -12.51 22.06 -2.59
C ALA A 207 -13.36 23.06 -1.81
N CYS A 208 -12.77 23.82 -0.87
CA CYS A 208 -13.45 24.91 -0.16
C CYS A 208 -13.96 25.97 -1.16
N LYS A 209 -13.13 26.38 -2.14
CA LYS A 209 -13.57 27.29 -3.21
C LYS A 209 -14.74 26.73 -4.01
N LYS A 210 -14.70 25.44 -4.37
CA LYS A 210 -15.80 24.75 -5.09
C LYS A 210 -17.06 24.71 -4.22
N ALA A 211 -16.93 24.44 -2.93
CA ALA A 211 -18.03 24.39 -1.98
C ALA A 211 -18.60 25.77 -1.62
N GLY A 212 -17.81 26.83 -1.82
CA GLY A 212 -18.17 28.20 -1.47
C GLY A 212 -17.83 28.57 -0.03
N CYS A 213 -16.98 27.82 0.68
CA CYS A 213 -16.54 28.15 2.03
C CYS A 213 -15.08 28.61 2.06
N ALA A 214 -14.68 29.27 3.15
CA ALA A 214 -13.30 29.63 3.43
C ALA A 214 -12.58 28.54 4.22
N LEU A 215 -11.34 28.22 3.87
CA LEU A 215 -10.43 27.44 4.72
C LEU A 215 -9.88 28.38 5.81
N LEU A 216 -10.51 28.34 6.98
CA LEU A 216 -10.33 29.35 8.03
C LEU A 216 -9.15 29.04 8.96
N GLY A 217 -8.81 27.77 9.10
CA GLY A 217 -7.72 27.33 9.97
C GLY A 217 -7.52 25.83 9.88
N GLY A 218 -6.48 25.34 10.52
CA GLY A 218 -6.22 23.92 10.63
C GLY A 218 -5.01 23.64 11.53
N GLU A 219 -4.74 22.36 11.76
CA GLU A 219 -3.63 21.92 12.61
C GLU A 219 -2.89 20.74 11.96
N THR A 220 -1.57 20.67 12.16
CA THR A 220 -0.71 19.59 11.66
C THR A 220 0.05 18.94 12.81
N ALA A 221 -0.27 17.68 13.10
CA ALA A 221 0.32 16.91 14.18
C ALA A 221 1.23 15.78 13.68
N GLU A 222 2.49 15.78 14.14
CA GLU A 222 3.45 14.69 13.90
C GLU A 222 3.50 13.77 15.13
N MET A 223 3.13 12.50 14.94
CA MET A 223 2.91 11.51 16.01
C MET A 223 3.53 10.16 15.64
N PRO A 224 4.87 10.03 15.62
CA PRO A 224 5.59 8.83 15.15
C PRO A 224 5.34 7.56 15.97
N GLY A 225 4.87 7.70 17.21
CA GLY A 225 4.47 6.56 18.06
C GLY A 225 3.02 6.09 17.82
N MET A 226 2.21 6.87 17.11
CA MET A 226 0.80 6.57 16.84
C MET A 226 0.58 6.12 15.39
N TYR A 227 1.24 6.79 14.44
CA TYR A 227 1.12 6.48 13.01
C TYR A 227 2.45 5.96 12.44
N PRO A 228 2.43 4.90 11.61
CA PRO A 228 3.62 4.47 10.88
C PRO A 228 4.16 5.58 9.95
N PRO A 229 5.46 5.58 9.64
CA PRO A 229 6.02 6.48 8.62
C PRO A 229 5.30 6.35 7.27
N GLY A 230 4.96 7.48 6.66
CA GLY A 230 4.22 7.53 5.39
C GLY A 230 2.70 7.40 5.53
N GLU A 231 2.19 7.12 6.73
CA GLU A 231 0.75 7.15 7.00
C GLU A 231 0.33 8.50 7.60
N TYR A 232 -0.85 8.95 7.16
CA TYR A 232 -1.53 10.12 7.68
C TYR A 232 -3.04 9.88 7.73
N ASP A 233 -3.70 10.67 8.56
CA ASP A 233 -5.14 10.72 8.75
C ASP A 233 -5.63 12.18 8.70
N LEU A 234 -6.89 12.35 8.31
CA LEU A 234 -7.50 13.65 8.07
C LEU A 234 -8.86 13.73 8.75
N ALA A 235 -9.07 14.81 9.50
CA ALA A 235 -10.39 15.21 9.97
C ALA A 235 -10.74 16.60 9.46
N GLY A 236 -11.99 16.76 9.04
CA GLY A 236 -12.55 17.99 8.52
C GLY A 236 -13.65 18.50 9.44
N PHE A 237 -13.81 19.83 9.48
CA PHE A 237 -14.83 20.50 10.27
C PHE A 237 -15.43 21.59 9.42
N VAL A 238 -16.74 21.52 9.17
CA VAL A 238 -17.47 22.57 8.48
C VAL A 238 -18.38 23.30 9.45
N VAL A 239 -18.48 24.61 9.28
CA VAL A 239 -19.57 25.40 9.85
C VAL A 239 -20.29 26.09 8.71
N GLY A 240 -21.60 25.93 8.68
CA GLY A 240 -22.53 26.56 7.78
C GLY A 240 -23.61 27.34 8.49
N ALA A 241 -24.46 28.03 7.73
CA ALA A 241 -25.60 28.75 8.26
C ALA A 241 -26.83 28.64 7.38
N VAL A 242 -27.99 28.60 8.04
CA VAL A 242 -29.33 28.63 7.44
C VAL A 242 -30.15 29.71 8.13
N GLU A 243 -30.98 30.44 7.37
CA GLU A 243 -31.92 31.39 7.98
C GLU A 243 -33.01 30.63 8.73
N ARG A 244 -33.42 31.16 9.89
CA ARG A 244 -34.50 30.56 10.68
C ARG A 244 -35.76 30.41 9.82
N GLY A 245 -36.36 29.21 9.87
CA GLY A 245 -37.53 28.86 9.07
C GLY A 245 -37.23 28.28 7.68
N GLN A 246 -35.97 28.25 7.23
CA GLN A 246 -35.56 27.60 5.97
C GLN A 246 -34.90 26.22 6.17
N MET A 247 -34.97 25.67 7.38
CA MET A 247 -34.35 24.39 7.71
C MET A 247 -35.00 23.22 6.97
N LEU A 248 -34.19 22.19 6.78
CA LEU A 248 -34.59 20.85 6.32
C LEU A 248 -34.23 19.82 7.41
N PRO A 249 -34.86 18.64 7.42
CA PRO A 249 -36.05 18.28 6.66
C PRO A 249 -37.32 18.96 7.21
N GLN A 250 -38.30 19.18 6.33
CA GLN A 250 -39.63 19.68 6.68
C GLN A 250 -40.59 18.49 6.81
N LEU A 251 -40.40 17.71 7.88
CA LEU A 251 -41.05 16.42 8.09
C LEU A 251 -42.57 16.47 7.97
N GLU A 252 -43.20 17.54 8.49
CA GLU A 252 -44.65 17.71 8.46
C GLU A 252 -45.22 17.93 7.05
N ARG A 253 -44.39 18.32 6.07
CA ARG A 253 -44.83 18.49 4.68
C ARG A 253 -44.74 17.20 3.88
N ILE A 254 -44.06 16.17 4.37
CA ILE A 254 -43.84 14.91 3.64
C ILE A 254 -45.13 14.08 3.65
N ALA A 255 -45.54 13.62 2.47
CA ALA A 255 -46.78 12.90 2.27
C ALA A 255 -46.62 11.71 1.33
N ASP A 256 -47.58 10.78 1.40
CA ASP A 256 -47.68 9.66 0.46
C ASP A 256 -47.73 10.17 -0.99
N GLY A 257 -46.94 9.57 -1.87
CA GLY A 257 -46.88 9.94 -3.28
C GLY A 257 -45.95 11.12 -3.61
N ASP A 258 -45.27 11.72 -2.63
CA ASP A 258 -44.15 12.63 -2.89
C ASP A 258 -43.07 11.92 -3.73
N VAL A 259 -42.37 12.69 -4.57
CA VAL A 259 -41.43 12.16 -5.54
C VAL A 259 -40.01 12.23 -4.98
N VAL A 260 -39.23 11.20 -5.27
CA VAL A 260 -37.82 11.09 -4.89
C VAL A 260 -36.95 11.37 -6.10
N ILE A 261 -36.10 12.39 -6.01
CA ILE A 261 -35.10 12.75 -7.03
C ILE A 261 -33.73 12.26 -6.55
N GLY A 262 -33.02 11.53 -7.40
CA GLY A 262 -31.63 11.11 -7.17
C GLY A 262 -30.66 11.95 -7.97
N VAL A 263 -29.60 12.44 -7.33
CA VAL A 263 -28.51 13.21 -7.96
C VAL A 263 -27.28 12.33 -8.10
N ALA A 264 -26.65 12.35 -9.27
CA ALA A 264 -25.54 11.46 -9.60
C ALA A 264 -24.33 11.63 -8.66
N SER A 265 -23.77 10.51 -8.21
CA SER A 265 -22.42 10.46 -7.64
C SER A 265 -21.36 10.50 -8.74
N SER A 266 -20.10 10.77 -8.35
CA SER A 266 -18.93 10.67 -9.24
C SER A 266 -18.34 9.26 -9.27
N GLY A 267 -18.86 8.35 -8.44
CA GLY A 267 -18.32 7.02 -8.20
C GLY A 267 -18.59 6.60 -6.76
N VAL A 268 -17.67 5.85 -6.16
CA VAL A 268 -17.79 5.29 -4.80
C VAL A 268 -17.80 6.38 -3.71
N HIS A 269 -17.35 7.60 -4.03
CA HIS A 269 -17.18 8.71 -3.09
C HIS A 269 -16.15 8.38 -2.01
N SER A 270 -16.48 8.51 -0.71
CA SER A 270 -15.55 8.24 0.42
C SER A 270 -16.00 7.09 1.34
N ASN A 271 -16.99 6.29 0.93
CA ASN A 271 -17.57 5.23 1.75
C ASN A 271 -17.40 3.83 1.13
N GLY A 272 -17.39 2.78 1.95
CA GLY A 272 -17.28 1.39 1.48
C GLY A 272 -15.86 0.93 1.10
N TYR A 273 -14.83 1.78 1.26
CA TYR A 273 -13.45 1.49 0.82
C TYR A 273 -12.79 0.31 1.54
N SER A 274 -13.23 -0.03 2.76
CA SER A 274 -12.76 -1.23 3.44
C SER A 274 -13.16 -2.50 2.68
N LEU A 275 -14.40 -2.52 2.15
CA LEU A 275 -14.88 -3.62 1.32
C LEU A 275 -14.22 -3.59 -0.06
N VAL A 276 -14.08 -2.41 -0.68
CA VAL A 276 -13.36 -2.25 -1.96
C VAL A 276 -11.95 -2.85 -1.88
N ARG A 277 -11.18 -2.51 -0.84
CA ARG A 277 -9.83 -3.04 -0.65
C ARG A 277 -9.81 -4.57 -0.52
N LYS A 278 -10.78 -5.14 0.20
CA LYS A 278 -10.91 -6.60 0.37
C LYS A 278 -11.33 -7.30 -0.93
N ILE A 279 -12.11 -6.64 -1.79
CA ILE A 279 -12.44 -7.12 -3.12
C ILE A 279 -11.17 -7.13 -3.98
N VAL A 280 -10.44 -6.02 -4.03
CA VAL A 280 -9.17 -5.91 -4.79
C VAL A 280 -8.18 -6.99 -4.34
N GLU A 281 -7.95 -7.15 -3.03
CA GLU A 281 -7.06 -8.17 -2.45
C GLU A 281 -7.41 -9.61 -2.88
N LYS A 282 -8.69 -9.91 -3.08
CA LYS A 282 -9.17 -11.22 -3.51
C LYS A 282 -9.31 -11.36 -5.02
N SER A 283 -9.30 -10.25 -5.76
CA SER A 283 -9.51 -10.21 -7.19
C SER A 283 -8.22 -10.47 -7.97
N SER A 284 -8.35 -10.49 -9.30
CA SER A 284 -7.20 -10.49 -10.20
C SER A 284 -6.57 -9.11 -10.46
N PHE A 285 -7.19 -8.07 -9.91
CA PHE A 285 -6.78 -6.69 -10.12
C PHE A 285 -5.96 -6.17 -8.93
N ASP A 286 -5.04 -5.27 -9.23
CA ASP A 286 -4.41 -4.37 -8.27
C ASP A 286 -4.75 -2.90 -8.62
N PHE A 287 -4.30 -1.96 -7.79
CA PHE A 287 -4.59 -0.54 -8.04
C PHE A 287 -3.89 0.03 -9.28
N SER A 288 -2.83 -0.61 -9.78
CA SER A 288 -2.14 -0.24 -11.02
C SER A 288 -2.77 -0.84 -12.27
N SER A 289 -3.73 -1.76 -12.12
CA SER A 289 -4.33 -2.47 -13.23
C SER A 289 -5.07 -1.50 -14.16
N PRO A 290 -4.85 -1.56 -15.49
CA PRO A 290 -5.49 -0.66 -16.43
C PRO A 290 -6.99 -0.93 -16.52
N VAL A 291 -7.78 0.14 -16.58
CA VAL A 291 -9.24 0.14 -16.71
C VAL A 291 -9.68 1.14 -17.78
N GLY A 292 -10.89 0.95 -18.34
CA GLY A 292 -11.44 1.81 -19.39
C GLY A 292 -11.05 1.39 -20.82
N VAL A 293 -11.81 1.90 -21.80
CA VAL A 293 -11.71 1.52 -23.22
C VAL A 293 -10.32 1.84 -23.82
N SER A 294 -9.65 2.89 -23.34
CA SER A 294 -8.32 3.29 -23.83
C SER A 294 -7.17 2.73 -22.98
N GLY A 295 -7.43 2.22 -21.77
CA GLY A 295 -6.40 1.72 -20.85
C GLY A 295 -5.56 2.82 -20.17
N ASP A 296 -5.84 4.10 -20.40
CA ASP A 296 -5.07 5.24 -19.86
C ASP A 296 -5.34 5.52 -18.37
N GLN A 297 -6.35 4.87 -17.79
CA GLN A 297 -6.73 5.03 -16.39
C GLN A 297 -6.45 3.73 -15.63
N THR A 298 -5.95 3.82 -14.40
CA THR A 298 -5.79 2.64 -13.53
C THR A 298 -7.02 2.42 -12.63
N LEU A 299 -7.18 1.23 -12.07
CA LEU A 299 -8.24 0.96 -11.08
C LEU A 299 -8.11 1.90 -9.88
N GLY A 300 -6.88 2.19 -9.45
CA GLY A 300 -6.57 3.18 -8.42
C GLY A 300 -7.11 4.56 -8.78
N ASP A 301 -6.92 5.01 -10.02
CA ASP A 301 -7.45 6.30 -10.49
C ASP A 301 -8.97 6.37 -10.48
N LEU A 302 -9.62 5.30 -10.93
CA LEU A 302 -11.08 5.23 -10.93
C LEU A 302 -11.63 5.25 -9.50
N LEU A 303 -11.02 4.49 -8.59
CA LEU A 303 -11.36 4.47 -7.17
C LEU A 303 -11.01 5.78 -6.45
N LEU A 304 -9.97 6.50 -6.88
CA LEU A 304 -9.59 7.79 -6.32
C LEU A 304 -10.31 8.98 -6.95
N THR A 305 -11.33 8.72 -7.79
CA THR A 305 -12.23 9.78 -8.27
C THR A 305 -12.80 10.55 -7.07
N PRO A 306 -12.57 11.87 -6.98
CA PRO A 306 -12.96 12.63 -5.79
C PRO A 306 -14.48 12.71 -5.64
N THR A 307 -14.92 12.76 -4.38
CA THR A 307 -16.31 12.93 -3.98
C THR A 307 -16.85 14.24 -4.53
N LYS A 308 -18.10 14.19 -4.99
CA LYS A 308 -18.75 15.32 -5.64
C LYS A 308 -19.24 16.31 -4.59
N ILE A 309 -19.05 17.61 -4.84
CA ILE A 309 -19.50 18.68 -3.95
C ILE A 309 -20.79 19.26 -4.52
N TYR A 310 -21.87 19.20 -3.74
CA TYR A 310 -23.21 19.61 -4.19
C TYR A 310 -23.64 20.97 -3.66
N SER A 311 -22.88 21.59 -2.76
CA SER A 311 -23.33 22.79 -2.04
C SER A 311 -23.70 23.95 -2.96
N LYS A 312 -22.82 24.37 -3.88
CA LYS A 312 -23.13 25.47 -4.81
C LYS A 312 -24.25 25.12 -5.80
N THR A 313 -24.34 23.87 -6.24
CA THR A 313 -25.26 23.46 -7.30
C THR A 313 -26.66 23.18 -6.77
N LEU A 314 -26.79 22.63 -5.56
CA LEU A 314 -28.09 22.28 -4.98
C LEU A 314 -28.64 23.32 -4.01
N LEU A 315 -27.82 24.12 -3.33
CA LEU A 315 -28.32 25.08 -2.34
C LEU A 315 -29.40 26.04 -2.88
N PRO A 316 -29.31 26.60 -4.11
CA PRO A 316 -30.41 27.40 -4.68
C PRO A 316 -31.72 26.61 -4.82
N VAL A 317 -31.63 25.32 -5.18
CA VAL A 317 -32.78 24.42 -5.29
C VAL A 317 -33.36 24.11 -3.91
N LEU A 318 -32.52 23.84 -2.91
CA LEU A 318 -32.94 23.58 -1.53
C LEU A 318 -33.65 24.81 -0.93
N ARG A 319 -33.17 26.01 -1.23
CA ARG A 319 -33.76 27.28 -0.77
C ARG A 319 -35.00 27.74 -1.55
N SER A 320 -35.41 27.02 -2.60
CA SER A 320 -36.61 27.37 -3.38
C SER A 320 -37.93 27.21 -2.62
N GLY A 321 -37.93 26.48 -1.49
CA GLY A 321 -39.13 26.11 -0.74
C GLY A 321 -39.89 24.91 -1.32
N HIS A 322 -39.46 24.38 -2.46
CA HIS A 322 -40.06 23.23 -3.14
C HIS A 322 -39.53 21.87 -2.66
N VAL A 323 -38.36 21.87 -2.01
CA VAL A 323 -37.73 20.67 -1.46
C VAL A 323 -38.20 20.47 -0.01
N LYS A 324 -38.65 19.26 0.30
CA LYS A 324 -39.14 18.88 1.63
C LYS A 324 -38.04 18.23 2.48
N ALA A 325 -37.16 17.47 1.84
CA ALA A 325 -36.01 16.86 2.50
C ALA A 325 -34.84 16.65 1.52
N TYR A 326 -33.64 16.60 2.08
CA TYR A 326 -32.40 16.25 1.36
C TYR A 326 -31.64 15.23 2.20
N ALA A 327 -31.16 14.15 1.58
CA ALA A 327 -30.23 13.20 2.18
C ALA A 327 -28.95 13.11 1.35
N HIS A 328 -27.80 13.25 2.02
CA HIS A 328 -26.50 12.89 1.45
C HIS A 328 -26.30 11.37 1.58
N ILE A 329 -25.92 10.69 0.51
CA ILE A 329 -25.79 9.23 0.49
C ILE A 329 -24.34 8.83 0.77
N THR A 330 -24.08 8.43 2.02
CA THR A 330 -22.74 8.10 2.55
C THR A 330 -22.68 6.66 3.08
N GLY A 331 -22.05 6.44 4.24
CA GLY A 331 -22.04 5.14 4.92
C GLY A 331 -23.46 4.66 5.22
N GLY A 332 -23.72 3.37 5.00
CA GLY A 332 -25.07 2.82 5.07
C GLY A 332 -25.92 3.02 3.80
N GLY A 333 -25.34 3.68 2.78
CA GLY A 333 -25.86 3.70 1.42
C GLY A 333 -27.28 4.25 1.32
N LEU A 334 -28.07 3.72 0.39
CA LEU A 334 -29.46 4.15 0.20
C LEU A 334 -30.34 3.73 1.38
N LEU A 335 -30.04 2.59 2.00
CA LEU A 335 -30.89 1.97 3.02
C LEU A 335 -30.87 2.73 4.35
N GLU A 336 -29.73 3.27 4.76
CA GLU A 336 -29.61 3.92 6.08
C GLU A 336 -29.73 5.46 6.01
N ASN A 337 -29.40 6.10 4.87
CA ASN A 337 -29.38 7.56 4.79
C ASN A 337 -30.74 8.17 4.47
N ILE A 338 -31.52 7.57 3.56
CA ILE A 338 -32.84 8.10 3.18
C ILE A 338 -33.82 8.12 4.37
N PRO A 339 -33.92 7.08 5.23
CA PRO A 339 -34.86 7.10 6.35
C PRO A 339 -34.60 8.20 7.38
N ARG A 340 -33.36 8.72 7.49
CA ARG A 340 -32.98 9.77 8.47
C ARG A 340 -33.70 11.10 8.23
N VAL A 341 -34.26 11.29 7.03
CA VAL A 341 -34.92 12.54 6.62
C VAL A 341 -36.41 12.35 6.31
N LEU A 342 -36.97 11.21 6.72
CA LEU A 342 -38.38 10.87 6.56
C LEU A 342 -39.05 10.70 7.93
N PRO A 343 -40.36 10.96 8.06
CA PRO A 343 -41.11 10.56 9.25
C PRO A 343 -41.17 9.03 9.37
N GLU A 344 -41.27 8.51 10.60
CA GLU A 344 -41.30 7.06 10.86
C GLU A 344 -42.44 6.32 10.13
N SER A 345 -43.55 7.00 9.84
CA SER A 345 -44.69 6.46 9.11
C SER A 345 -44.48 6.32 7.60
N PHE A 346 -43.34 6.77 7.07
CA PHE A 346 -43.05 6.79 5.64
C PHE A 346 -41.74 6.10 5.28
N GLY A 347 -41.72 5.56 4.07
CA GLY A 347 -40.56 4.98 3.42
C GLY A 347 -40.55 5.34 1.95
N VAL A 348 -39.63 4.75 1.19
CA VAL A 348 -39.50 5.00 -0.26
C VAL A 348 -39.42 3.70 -1.04
N ILE A 349 -39.99 3.75 -2.25
CA ILE A 349 -39.80 2.73 -3.28
C ILE A 349 -39.01 3.38 -4.41
N LEU A 350 -37.85 2.81 -4.71
CA LEU A 350 -36.92 3.25 -5.74
C LEU A 350 -36.87 2.22 -6.88
N ASP A 351 -36.65 2.67 -8.11
CA ASP A 351 -36.44 1.79 -9.27
C ASP A 351 -35.09 2.06 -9.93
N ALA A 352 -34.15 1.11 -9.79
CA ALA A 352 -32.79 1.21 -10.29
C ALA A 352 -32.66 1.32 -11.81
N LEU A 353 -33.71 1.03 -12.57
CA LEU A 353 -33.71 1.24 -14.03
C LEU A 353 -33.86 2.71 -14.43
N THR A 354 -34.20 3.59 -13.49
CA THR A 354 -34.50 5.00 -13.77
C THR A 354 -33.27 5.90 -13.75
N TRP A 355 -32.13 5.44 -13.20
CA TRP A 355 -30.88 6.19 -13.19
C TRP A 355 -29.72 5.40 -13.77
N LYS A 356 -28.66 6.12 -14.12
CA LYS A 356 -27.43 5.50 -14.62
C LYS A 356 -26.56 5.10 -13.43
N ILE A 357 -26.37 3.79 -13.23
CA ILE A 357 -25.40 3.27 -12.26
C ILE A 357 -24.00 3.28 -12.87
N PRO A 358 -23.02 3.99 -12.27
CA PRO A 358 -21.64 3.94 -12.73
C PRO A 358 -21.09 2.52 -12.76
N GLU A 359 -20.32 2.24 -13.79
CA GLU A 359 -19.86 0.88 -14.09
C GLU A 359 -18.98 0.29 -12.98
N ILE A 360 -18.28 1.13 -12.19
CA ILE A 360 -17.49 0.68 -11.03
C ILE A 360 -18.33 -0.14 -10.04
N PHE A 361 -19.63 0.16 -9.89
CA PHE A 361 -20.51 -0.63 -9.03
C PHE A 361 -20.87 -1.98 -9.64
N CYS A 362 -20.91 -2.08 -10.98
CA CYS A 362 -21.09 -3.34 -11.68
C CYS A 362 -19.86 -4.25 -11.46
N TRP A 363 -18.66 -3.66 -11.53
CA TRP A 363 -17.41 -4.35 -11.21
C TRP A 363 -17.36 -4.79 -9.73
N LEU A 364 -17.69 -3.90 -8.78
CA LEU A 364 -17.73 -4.24 -7.35
C LEU A 364 -18.72 -5.38 -7.05
N HIS A 365 -19.92 -5.34 -7.64
CA HIS A 365 -20.91 -6.39 -7.51
C HIS A 365 -20.38 -7.73 -8.02
N LYS A 366 -19.79 -7.74 -9.23
CA LYS A 366 -19.28 -8.95 -9.88
C LYS A 366 -18.06 -9.54 -9.18
N GLU A 367 -17.01 -8.74 -8.98
CA GLU A 367 -15.74 -9.20 -8.38
C GLU A 367 -15.90 -9.51 -6.89
N GLY A 368 -16.76 -8.77 -6.19
CA GLY A 368 -17.06 -9.00 -4.78
C GLY A 368 -18.10 -10.10 -4.53
N ASN A 369 -18.81 -10.58 -5.56
CA ASN A 369 -19.97 -11.46 -5.45
C ASN A 369 -20.98 -10.96 -4.38
N LEU A 370 -21.30 -9.67 -4.43
CA LEU A 370 -22.10 -8.98 -3.41
C LEU A 370 -23.60 -9.14 -3.67
N SER A 371 -24.40 -9.29 -2.62
CA SER A 371 -25.87 -9.27 -2.74
C SER A 371 -26.40 -7.87 -3.06
N GLU A 372 -27.65 -7.76 -3.53
CA GLU A 372 -28.29 -6.45 -3.75
C GLU A 372 -28.40 -5.64 -2.46
N GLU A 373 -28.70 -6.31 -1.34
CA GLU A 373 -28.75 -5.69 -0.01
C GLU A 373 -27.38 -5.13 0.40
N GLU A 374 -26.30 -5.91 0.23
CA GLU A 374 -24.95 -5.45 0.55
C GLU A 374 -24.52 -4.28 -0.36
N MET A 375 -24.87 -4.34 -1.64
CA MET A 375 -24.61 -3.24 -2.58
C MET A 375 -25.31 -1.95 -2.14
N THR A 376 -26.60 -2.02 -1.82
CA THR A 376 -27.42 -0.85 -1.45
C THR A 376 -27.11 -0.30 -0.06
N ARG A 377 -26.65 -1.16 0.86
CA ARG A 377 -26.24 -0.77 2.21
C ARG A 377 -24.84 -0.20 2.24
N THR A 378 -23.91 -0.72 1.45
CA THR A 378 -22.51 -0.29 1.55
C THR A 378 -22.19 0.84 0.57
N PHE A 379 -22.84 0.87 -0.60
CA PHE A 379 -22.52 1.80 -1.67
C PHE A 379 -23.68 2.72 -2.02
N ASN A 380 -23.34 3.88 -2.59
CA ASN A 380 -24.31 4.84 -3.10
C ASN A 380 -24.96 4.43 -4.42
N CYS A 381 -24.43 3.40 -5.10
CA CYS A 381 -24.94 2.83 -6.35
C CYS A 381 -25.24 3.87 -7.46
N GLY A 382 -24.46 4.95 -7.50
CA GLY A 382 -24.59 6.02 -8.50
C GLY A 382 -25.38 7.24 -8.05
N ILE A 383 -25.98 7.25 -6.87
CA ILE A 383 -26.76 8.37 -6.33
C ILE A 383 -26.02 8.95 -5.13
N GLY A 384 -25.44 10.15 -5.26
CA GLY A 384 -24.73 10.80 -4.16
C GLY A 384 -25.63 11.63 -3.25
N ALA A 385 -26.79 12.07 -3.74
CA ALA A 385 -27.77 12.80 -2.94
C ALA A 385 -29.21 12.47 -3.37
N VAL A 386 -30.14 12.57 -2.43
CA VAL A 386 -31.57 12.33 -2.64
C VAL A 386 -32.36 13.54 -2.16
N LEU A 387 -33.36 13.97 -2.94
CA LEU A 387 -34.30 15.02 -2.57
C LEU A 387 -35.73 14.47 -2.59
N VAL A 388 -36.51 14.85 -1.58
CA VAL A 388 -37.96 14.58 -1.53
C VAL A 388 -38.70 15.86 -1.89
N VAL A 389 -39.57 15.78 -2.89
CA VAL A 389 -40.29 16.93 -3.44
C VAL A 389 -41.76 16.61 -3.63
N GLN A 390 -42.58 17.65 -3.60
CA GLN A 390 -43.98 17.51 -3.95
C GLN A 390 -44.15 17.06 -5.41
N LYS A 391 -45.08 16.13 -5.66
CA LYS A 391 -45.34 15.53 -6.97
C LYS A 391 -45.54 16.56 -8.08
N GLU A 392 -46.31 17.61 -7.83
CA GLU A 392 -46.64 18.64 -8.83
C GLU A 392 -45.42 19.48 -9.25
N LEU A 393 -44.42 19.59 -8.36
CA LEU A 393 -43.22 20.39 -8.58
C LEU A 393 -42.01 19.55 -9.02
N ALA A 394 -42.14 18.22 -9.02
CA ALA A 394 -41.02 17.31 -9.22
C ALA A 394 -40.28 17.52 -10.54
N GLN A 395 -41.02 17.75 -11.64
CA GLN A 395 -40.42 18.02 -12.95
C GLN A 395 -39.70 19.36 -13.03
N GLN A 396 -40.21 20.38 -12.34
CA GLN A 396 -39.55 21.68 -12.29
C GLN A 396 -38.24 21.59 -11.50
N VAL A 397 -38.29 20.98 -10.31
CA VAL A 397 -37.10 20.80 -9.46
C VAL A 397 -36.04 19.94 -10.17
N LEU A 398 -36.45 18.87 -10.84
CA LEU A 398 -35.55 18.05 -11.64
C LEU A 398 -34.82 18.87 -12.71
N LYS A 399 -35.55 19.70 -13.47
CA LYS A 399 -34.95 20.56 -14.51
C LYS A 399 -33.97 21.55 -13.91
N ASP A 400 -34.27 22.11 -12.75
CA ASP A 400 -33.39 23.08 -12.09
C ASP A 400 -32.08 22.42 -11.61
N ILE A 401 -32.14 21.17 -11.13
CA ILE A 401 -30.95 20.36 -10.81
C ILE A 401 -30.17 20.03 -12.09
N GLN A 402 -30.87 19.61 -13.16
CA GLN A 402 -30.26 19.20 -14.44
C GLN A 402 -29.49 20.29 -15.18
N ARG A 403 -29.62 21.56 -14.79
CA ARG A 403 -28.78 22.66 -15.28
C ARG A 403 -27.33 22.54 -14.83
N HIS A 404 -27.09 21.83 -13.73
CA HIS A 404 -25.77 21.75 -13.09
C HIS A 404 -25.34 20.30 -12.85
N GLU A 405 -26.29 19.38 -12.64
CA GLU A 405 -26.03 18.02 -12.19
C GLU A 405 -26.87 16.98 -12.93
N ALA A 406 -26.30 15.80 -13.21
CA ALA A 406 -27.11 14.68 -13.65
C ALA A 406 -28.04 14.22 -12.51
N ALA A 407 -29.33 14.13 -12.80
CA ALA A 407 -30.34 13.73 -11.84
C ALA A 407 -31.55 13.06 -12.52
N TRP A 408 -32.29 12.26 -11.76
CA TRP A 408 -33.44 11.47 -12.23
C TRP A 408 -34.55 11.43 -11.19
N LEU A 409 -35.79 11.21 -11.64
CA LEU A 409 -36.87 10.78 -10.75
C LEU A 409 -36.67 9.29 -10.50
N ILE A 410 -36.27 8.95 -9.27
CA ILE A 410 -35.83 7.58 -8.94
C ILE A 410 -36.88 6.77 -8.19
N GLY A 411 -37.94 7.42 -7.70
CA GLY A 411 -38.92 6.75 -6.86
C GLY A 411 -39.96 7.67 -6.26
N LYS A 412 -40.66 7.15 -5.25
CA LYS A 412 -41.72 7.85 -4.52
C LYS A 412 -41.74 7.49 -3.05
N VAL A 413 -42.24 8.40 -2.23
CA VAL A 413 -42.57 8.18 -0.82
C VAL A 413 -43.85 7.37 -0.73
N VAL A 414 -43.88 6.41 0.19
CA VAL A 414 -45.04 5.54 0.47
C VAL A 414 -45.26 5.42 1.97
N SER A 415 -46.52 5.32 2.37
CA SER A 415 -46.92 5.03 3.74
C SER A 415 -46.43 3.64 4.14
N LEU A 416 -45.73 3.53 5.27
CA LEU A 416 -45.21 2.24 5.74
C LEU A 416 -46.27 1.44 6.48
N GLN A 417 -46.35 0.17 6.14
CA GLN A 417 -47.02 -0.81 6.97
C GLN A 417 -46.04 -1.38 7.99
N LYS A 418 -46.56 -1.74 9.18
CA LYS A 418 -45.75 -2.28 10.27
C LYS A 418 -44.96 -3.52 9.80
N GLY A 419 -43.63 -3.48 9.93
CA GLY A 419 -42.73 -4.57 9.51
C GLY A 419 -42.19 -4.48 8.08
N THR A 420 -42.52 -3.42 7.33
CA THR A 420 -41.92 -3.17 6.00
C THR A 420 -40.63 -2.36 6.12
N ALA A 421 -39.65 -2.63 5.23
CA ALA A 421 -38.41 -1.87 5.18
C ALA A 421 -38.67 -0.42 4.73
N HIS A 422 -37.98 0.54 5.35
CA HIS A 422 -38.11 1.97 5.00
C HIS A 422 -37.65 2.29 3.57
N VAL A 423 -36.80 1.46 2.97
CA VAL A 423 -36.28 1.65 1.61
C VAL A 423 -36.42 0.34 0.86
N GLN A 424 -37.10 0.37 -0.27
CA GLN A 424 -37.20 -0.76 -1.20
C GLN A 424 -36.59 -0.33 -2.53
N VAL A 425 -35.55 -1.04 -2.96
CA VAL A 425 -34.89 -0.79 -4.25
C VAL A 425 -35.25 -1.92 -5.21
N HIS A 426 -36.00 -1.60 -6.25
CA HIS A 426 -36.37 -2.55 -7.28
C HIS A 426 -35.36 -2.55 -8.43
N ASN A 427 -35.24 -3.70 -9.10
CA ASN A 427 -34.49 -3.88 -10.34
C ASN A 427 -32.97 -3.59 -10.27
N LEU A 428 -32.36 -3.55 -9.08
CA LEU A 428 -30.94 -3.20 -8.96
C LEU A 428 -30.04 -4.19 -9.69
N LEU A 429 -30.26 -5.50 -9.49
CA LEU A 429 -29.48 -6.51 -10.21
C LEU A 429 -29.59 -6.36 -11.73
N ARG A 430 -30.80 -6.06 -12.23
CA ARG A 430 -31.03 -5.84 -13.66
C ARG A 430 -30.28 -4.60 -14.17
N ALA A 431 -30.29 -3.51 -13.41
CA ALA A 431 -29.56 -2.30 -13.75
C ALA A 431 -28.03 -2.51 -13.76
N LEU A 432 -27.50 -3.23 -12.76
CA LEU A 432 -26.09 -3.61 -12.68
C LEU A 432 -25.66 -4.54 -13.82
N GLN A 433 -26.54 -5.43 -14.28
CA GLN A 433 -26.27 -6.34 -15.40
C GLN A 433 -26.43 -5.71 -16.79
N ALA A 434 -27.22 -4.63 -16.90
CA ALA A 434 -27.45 -3.92 -18.16
C ALA A 434 -26.25 -3.04 -18.57
N ASN A 435 -25.53 -2.47 -17.60
CA ASN A 435 -24.30 -1.70 -17.82
C ASN A 435 -23.08 -2.64 -17.98
N ARG A 436 -23.03 -3.38 -19.10
CA ARG A 436 -21.88 -4.26 -19.44
C ARG A 436 -20.65 -3.52 -19.99
N SER A 437 -20.52 -2.22 -19.72
CA SER A 437 -19.65 -1.34 -20.52
C SER A 437 -18.43 -0.79 -19.79
N LEU A 438 -18.14 -1.21 -18.55
CA LEU A 438 -16.74 -1.21 -18.13
C LEU A 438 -16.07 -2.28 -18.97
N SER A 439 -15.65 -1.89 -20.17
CA SER A 439 -14.41 -2.37 -20.72
C SER A 439 -13.30 -1.85 -19.80
N VAL A 440 -13.25 -2.31 -18.54
CA VAL A 440 -11.98 -2.89 -18.12
C VAL A 440 -11.74 -3.90 -19.22
N HIS A 441 -10.76 -3.68 -20.10
CA HIS A 441 -10.46 -4.64 -21.15
C HIS A 441 -10.14 -5.97 -20.48
N SER A 442 -11.18 -6.77 -20.24
CA SER A 442 -11.14 -8.20 -20.33
C SER A 442 -10.90 -8.49 -21.80
N HIS A 443 -9.69 -8.23 -22.29
CA HIS A 443 -9.12 -8.92 -23.44
C HIS A 443 -8.91 -10.42 -23.12
N ILE A 444 -9.77 -11.01 -22.29
CA ILE A 444 -9.69 -12.38 -21.80
C ILE A 444 -11.08 -13.00 -21.68
N GLN A 445 -12.06 -12.59 -22.49
CA GLN A 445 -13.30 -13.37 -22.68
C GLN A 445 -13.75 -13.31 -24.14
N GLY A 446 -12.88 -13.82 -25.01
CA GLY A 446 -13.15 -13.97 -26.44
C GLY A 446 -11.88 -14.37 -27.17
N LYS A 447 -11.44 -15.63 -27.00
CA LYS A 447 -10.30 -16.26 -27.68
C LYS A 447 -8.90 -15.73 -27.33
N ILE A 448 -8.46 -15.81 -26.07
CA ILE A 448 -7.08 -16.23 -25.79
C ILE A 448 -7.14 -17.10 -24.53
N GLN A 449 -6.99 -18.41 -24.73
CA GLN A 449 -6.35 -19.25 -23.73
C GLN A 449 -4.96 -18.61 -23.54
N THR A 450 -4.79 -17.78 -22.51
CA THR A 450 -3.45 -17.27 -22.18
C THR A 450 -2.68 -18.54 -21.86
N ASN A 451 -1.80 -18.96 -22.77
CA ASN A 451 -0.91 -20.09 -22.51
C ASN A 451 -0.11 -19.68 -21.28
N LYS A 452 -0.54 -20.18 -20.11
CA LYS A 452 0.22 -20.04 -18.88
C LYS A 452 1.59 -20.63 -19.19
N VAL A 453 2.64 -19.91 -18.83
CA VAL A 453 4.02 -20.37 -19.02
C VAL A 453 4.12 -21.75 -18.39
N LYS A 454 4.51 -22.74 -19.19
CA LYS A 454 4.60 -24.13 -18.76
C LYS A 454 5.84 -24.31 -17.90
N VAL A 455 5.65 -24.56 -16.61
CA VAL A 455 6.73 -24.67 -15.63
C VAL A 455 7.00 -26.13 -15.28
N ALA A 456 8.27 -26.52 -15.28
CA ALA A 456 8.73 -27.72 -14.58
C ALA A 456 9.34 -27.35 -13.23
N VAL A 457 9.04 -28.15 -12.20
CA VAL A 457 9.69 -28.02 -10.90
C VAL A 457 10.59 -29.22 -10.64
N LEU A 458 11.87 -28.96 -10.40
CA LEU A 458 12.87 -29.99 -10.08
C LEU A 458 13.08 -30.05 -8.57
N ILE A 459 13.04 -31.24 -7.99
CA ILE A 459 13.10 -31.48 -6.53
C ILE A 459 14.02 -32.64 -6.16
N SER A 460 14.47 -32.68 -4.90
CA SER A 460 15.24 -33.81 -4.34
C SER A 460 14.73 -34.34 -2.98
N GLY A 461 13.64 -33.77 -2.44
CA GLY A 461 13.25 -34.00 -1.05
C GLY A 461 11.76 -33.73 -0.74
N THR A 462 11.50 -33.08 0.39
CA THR A 462 10.17 -32.92 1.00
C THR A 462 9.19 -32.07 0.19
N GLY A 463 9.69 -31.22 -0.72
CA GLY A 463 8.87 -30.42 -1.62
C GLY A 463 8.05 -29.32 -0.93
N THR A 464 8.57 -28.69 0.11
CA THR A 464 7.86 -27.56 0.78
C THR A 464 7.77 -26.33 -0.12
N ASN A 465 8.85 -25.98 -0.81
CA ASN A 465 8.83 -24.94 -1.85
C ASN A 465 7.95 -25.33 -3.05
N LEU A 466 7.93 -26.61 -3.43
CA LEU A 466 7.02 -27.11 -4.47
C LEU A 466 5.55 -26.88 -4.09
N GLU A 467 5.16 -27.14 -2.85
CA GLU A 467 3.80 -26.91 -2.37
C GLU A 467 3.39 -25.43 -2.44
N ALA A 468 4.30 -24.52 -2.07
CA ALA A 468 4.09 -23.09 -2.23
C ALA A 468 3.88 -22.69 -3.70
N LEU A 469 4.69 -23.23 -4.62
CA LEU A 469 4.55 -23.01 -6.06
C LEU A 469 3.23 -23.59 -6.61
N ILE A 470 2.84 -24.80 -6.21
CA ILE A 470 1.54 -25.41 -6.58
C ILE A 470 0.39 -24.51 -6.15
N ASN A 471 0.38 -24.08 -4.89
CA ASN A 471 -0.68 -23.24 -4.35
C ASN A 471 -0.77 -21.88 -5.08
N SER A 472 0.38 -21.31 -5.46
CA SER A 472 0.41 -20.08 -6.25
C SER A 472 -0.11 -20.28 -7.67
N THR A 473 0.28 -21.36 -8.34
CA THR A 473 -0.08 -21.60 -9.76
C THR A 473 -1.53 -22.02 -9.98
N LYS A 474 -2.18 -22.56 -8.94
CA LYS A 474 -3.62 -22.84 -8.92
C LYS A 474 -4.48 -21.57 -8.93
N LYS A 475 -3.94 -20.41 -8.55
CA LYS A 475 -4.69 -19.15 -8.58
C LYS A 475 -5.06 -18.80 -10.03
N PRO A 476 -6.30 -18.33 -10.30
CA PRO A 476 -6.68 -17.87 -11.64
C PRO A 476 -5.76 -16.77 -12.20
N THR A 477 -5.15 -15.98 -11.31
CA THR A 477 -4.21 -14.89 -11.58
C THR A 477 -2.80 -15.32 -11.94
N SER A 478 -2.49 -16.62 -11.84
CA SER A 478 -1.14 -17.10 -12.12
C SER A 478 -0.82 -17.07 -13.60
N PHE A 479 0.28 -16.42 -13.96
CA PHE A 479 0.89 -16.44 -15.29
C PHE A 479 1.59 -17.78 -15.61
N ALA A 480 1.82 -18.59 -14.59
CA ALA A 480 2.49 -19.89 -14.68
C ALA A 480 1.53 -21.05 -14.42
N GLN A 481 1.79 -22.19 -15.07
CA GLN A 481 1.18 -23.48 -14.78
C GLN A 481 2.27 -24.52 -14.61
N ILE A 482 2.26 -25.26 -13.49
CA ILE A 482 3.16 -26.40 -13.32
C ILE A 482 2.63 -27.56 -14.16
N VAL A 483 3.37 -27.95 -15.19
CA VAL A 483 3.03 -29.06 -16.08
C VAL A 483 3.76 -30.35 -15.76
N LEU A 484 4.86 -30.25 -14.99
CA LEU A 484 5.73 -31.37 -14.70
C LEU A 484 6.48 -31.17 -13.38
N VAL A 485 6.62 -32.23 -12.59
CA VAL A 485 7.57 -32.29 -11.47
C VAL A 485 8.58 -33.41 -11.72
N VAL A 486 9.87 -33.06 -11.73
CA VAL A 486 10.96 -34.03 -11.90
C VAL A 486 11.70 -34.19 -10.58
N SER A 487 11.87 -35.43 -10.13
CA SER A 487 12.70 -35.75 -8.96
C SER A 487 13.90 -36.58 -9.37
N ASN A 488 15.08 -36.26 -8.83
CA ASN A 488 16.26 -37.12 -8.98
C ASN A 488 16.31 -38.29 -7.99
N LYS A 489 15.28 -38.45 -7.16
CA LYS A 489 15.13 -39.53 -6.19
C LYS A 489 13.71 -40.10 -6.24
N ALA A 490 13.57 -41.41 -6.25
CA ALA A 490 12.28 -42.07 -6.11
C ALA A 490 11.71 -41.92 -4.69
N GLY A 491 10.39 -41.99 -4.55
CA GLY A 491 9.72 -42.13 -3.25
C GLY A 491 9.76 -40.92 -2.31
N VAL A 492 10.19 -39.75 -2.78
CA VAL A 492 10.23 -38.52 -1.96
C VAL A 492 8.84 -37.91 -1.77
N GLU A 493 8.61 -37.26 -0.63
CA GLU A 493 7.30 -36.66 -0.29
C GLU A 493 6.86 -35.59 -1.30
N GLY A 494 7.79 -34.85 -1.91
CA GLY A 494 7.45 -33.87 -2.93
C GLY A 494 6.74 -34.46 -4.16
N LEU A 495 7.03 -35.71 -4.54
CA LEU A 495 6.32 -36.40 -5.63
C LEU A 495 4.86 -36.68 -5.25
N ARG A 496 4.61 -37.15 -4.02
CA ARG A 496 3.25 -37.38 -3.50
C ARG A 496 2.43 -36.10 -3.48
N LYS A 497 3.06 -34.96 -3.15
CA LYS A 497 2.39 -33.64 -3.20
C LYS A 497 2.00 -33.24 -4.62
N ALA A 498 2.86 -33.50 -5.61
CA ALA A 498 2.56 -33.24 -7.02
C ALA A 498 1.42 -34.14 -7.53
N GLU A 499 1.45 -35.43 -7.19
CA GLU A 499 0.39 -36.40 -7.53
C GLU A 499 -0.97 -35.98 -6.94
N ARG A 500 -1.01 -35.59 -5.66
CA ARG A 500 -2.23 -35.06 -5.01
C ARG A 500 -2.76 -33.79 -5.68
N ALA A 501 -1.88 -33.02 -6.32
CA ALA A 501 -2.25 -31.83 -7.08
C ALA A 501 -2.64 -32.12 -8.54
N GLY A 502 -2.59 -33.39 -8.98
CA GLY A 502 -2.89 -33.79 -10.35
C GLY A 502 -1.80 -33.42 -11.36
N ILE A 503 -0.57 -33.20 -10.91
CA ILE A 503 0.54 -32.76 -11.76
C ILE A 503 1.36 -34.00 -12.17
N PRO A 504 1.65 -34.20 -13.47
CA PRO A 504 2.52 -35.28 -13.93
C PRO A 504 3.90 -35.27 -13.26
N THR A 505 4.38 -36.45 -12.90
CA THR A 505 5.70 -36.62 -12.27
C THR A 505 6.61 -37.52 -13.07
N ARG A 506 7.93 -37.27 -12.98
CA ARG A 506 8.99 -38.13 -13.52
C ARG A 506 10.10 -38.31 -12.50
N VAL A 507 10.64 -39.53 -12.44
CA VAL A 507 11.81 -39.85 -11.63
C VAL A 507 12.97 -40.15 -12.58
N ILE A 508 14.05 -39.40 -12.46
CA ILE A 508 15.27 -39.59 -13.26
C ILE A 508 16.42 -39.75 -12.27
N ASP A 509 16.82 -40.99 -11.97
CA ASP A 509 17.88 -41.21 -11.00
C ASP A 509 19.24 -40.87 -11.61
N HIS A 510 19.84 -39.79 -11.14
CA HIS A 510 21.19 -39.34 -11.50
C HIS A 510 22.28 -40.41 -11.33
N LYS A 511 22.07 -41.46 -10.53
CA LYS A 511 23.02 -42.57 -10.36
C LYS A 511 23.10 -43.52 -11.56
N LEU A 512 22.13 -43.44 -12.47
CA LEU A 512 22.04 -44.30 -13.66
C LEU A 512 22.81 -43.75 -14.87
N TYR A 513 23.51 -42.62 -14.71
CA TYR A 513 24.22 -41.93 -15.79
C TYR A 513 25.69 -41.78 -15.42
N GLU A 514 26.59 -41.93 -16.39
CA GLU A 514 28.04 -41.91 -16.16
C GLU A 514 28.57 -40.50 -15.95
N SER A 515 27.86 -39.50 -16.49
CA SER A 515 28.22 -38.09 -16.35
C SER A 515 27.04 -37.18 -16.01
N ARG A 516 27.35 -36.00 -15.46
CA ARG A 516 26.36 -34.94 -15.21
C ARG A 516 25.66 -34.51 -16.51
N THR A 517 26.42 -34.40 -17.59
CA THR A 517 25.90 -33.98 -18.90
C THR A 517 24.90 -34.99 -19.45
N GLU A 518 25.15 -36.30 -19.29
CA GLU A 518 24.19 -37.35 -19.64
C GLU A 518 22.91 -37.28 -18.80
N PHE A 519 23.04 -37.10 -17.48
CA PHE A 519 21.90 -36.94 -16.59
C PHE A 519 21.06 -35.72 -16.98
N ASP A 520 21.68 -34.55 -17.16
CA ASP A 520 20.98 -33.32 -17.53
C ASP A 520 20.33 -33.44 -18.91
N SER A 521 20.95 -34.17 -19.85
CA SER A 521 20.38 -34.45 -21.18
C SER A 521 19.13 -35.34 -21.09
N ALA A 522 19.09 -36.28 -20.14
CA ALA A 522 17.89 -37.07 -19.88
C ALA A 522 16.77 -36.23 -19.25
N VAL A 523 17.12 -35.31 -18.33
CA VAL A 523 16.16 -34.34 -17.78
C VAL A 523 15.62 -33.45 -18.90
N ASP A 524 16.49 -32.90 -19.73
CA ASP A 524 16.17 -32.00 -20.85
C ASP A 524 15.18 -32.63 -21.84
N LYS A 525 15.39 -33.90 -22.24
CA LYS A 525 14.43 -34.64 -23.08
C LYS A 525 13.03 -34.68 -22.48
N VAL A 526 12.94 -34.92 -21.17
CA VAL A 526 11.65 -34.95 -20.46
C VAL A 526 11.04 -33.55 -20.35
N LEU A 527 11.84 -32.50 -20.23
CA LEU A 527 11.34 -31.12 -20.25
C LEU A 527 10.76 -30.76 -21.64
N GLU A 528 11.40 -31.21 -22.72
CA GLU A 528 10.92 -31.02 -24.09
C GLU A 528 9.61 -31.78 -24.36
N GLU A 529 9.49 -33.03 -23.88
CA GLU A 529 8.27 -33.84 -23.97
C GLU A 529 7.03 -33.12 -23.42
N PHE A 530 7.20 -32.32 -22.35
CA PHE A 530 6.13 -31.57 -21.71
C PHE A 530 6.01 -30.12 -22.21
N SER A 531 6.81 -29.75 -23.22
CA SER A 531 6.89 -28.38 -23.77
C SER A 531 7.14 -27.33 -22.67
N VAL A 532 8.08 -27.62 -21.77
CA VAL A 532 8.41 -26.72 -20.65
C VAL A 532 9.04 -25.43 -21.18
N GLU A 533 8.66 -24.31 -20.58
CA GLU A 533 9.15 -22.97 -20.92
C GLU A 533 10.00 -22.37 -19.80
N LEU A 534 9.77 -22.79 -18.55
CA LEU A 534 10.48 -22.30 -17.37
C LEU A 534 10.76 -23.42 -16.36
N ILE A 535 11.89 -23.34 -15.66
CA ILE A 535 12.35 -24.36 -14.71
C ILE A 535 12.51 -23.72 -13.32
N CYS A 536 11.89 -24.32 -12.30
CA CYS A 536 12.09 -23.93 -10.90
C CYS A 536 12.85 -25.03 -10.15
N LEU A 537 13.99 -24.69 -9.56
CA LEU A 537 14.76 -25.56 -8.68
C LEU A 537 14.25 -25.40 -7.24
N ALA A 538 13.35 -26.29 -6.81
CA ALA A 538 12.75 -26.25 -5.48
C ALA A 538 13.43 -27.26 -4.54
N GLY A 539 14.62 -26.89 -4.05
CA GLY A 539 15.45 -27.78 -3.24
C GLY A 539 16.03 -28.94 -4.06
N PHE A 540 16.44 -28.64 -5.29
CA PHE A 540 17.11 -29.59 -6.17
C PHE A 540 18.61 -29.66 -5.82
N MET A 541 19.04 -30.75 -5.20
CA MET A 541 20.37 -30.88 -4.59
C MET A 541 21.46 -31.31 -5.59
N ARG A 542 21.37 -30.86 -6.85
CA ARG A 542 22.33 -31.16 -7.92
C ARG A 542 22.74 -29.88 -8.64
N ILE A 543 24.01 -29.78 -8.97
CA ILE A 543 24.54 -28.71 -9.82
C ILE A 543 24.30 -29.12 -11.28
N LEU A 544 23.71 -28.24 -12.07
CA LEU A 544 23.47 -28.43 -13.50
C LEU A 544 24.76 -28.20 -14.29
N SER A 545 24.91 -28.84 -15.44
CA SER A 545 26.06 -28.70 -16.34
C SER A 545 25.99 -27.40 -17.14
N GLY A 546 27.16 -26.86 -17.53
CA GLY A 546 27.25 -25.65 -18.37
C GLY A 546 26.39 -25.71 -19.64
N PRO A 547 26.44 -26.80 -20.43
CA PRO A 547 25.57 -26.95 -21.61
C PRO A 547 24.08 -26.82 -21.30
N PHE A 548 23.61 -27.39 -20.19
CA PHE A 548 22.20 -27.30 -19.77
C PHE A 548 21.83 -25.88 -19.35
N VAL A 549 22.66 -25.23 -18.52
CA VAL A 549 22.43 -23.85 -18.06
C VAL A 549 22.43 -22.88 -19.24
N LYS A 550 23.33 -23.07 -20.21
CA LYS A 550 23.38 -22.26 -21.43
C LYS A 550 22.15 -22.44 -22.33
N LYS A 551 21.65 -23.68 -22.45
CA LYS A 551 20.42 -23.95 -23.22
C LYS A 551 19.19 -23.24 -22.63
N TRP A 552 19.10 -23.23 -21.30
CA TRP A 552 17.97 -22.68 -20.55
C TRP A 552 18.31 -21.32 -19.90
N GLU A 553 19.24 -20.56 -20.50
CA GLU A 553 19.67 -19.27 -19.99
C GLU A 553 18.46 -18.32 -19.84
N GLY A 554 18.36 -17.65 -18.69
CA GLY A 554 17.23 -16.79 -18.35
C GLY A 554 15.91 -17.52 -18.08
N LYS A 555 15.89 -18.86 -18.06
CA LYS A 555 14.68 -19.68 -17.87
C LYS A 555 14.72 -20.62 -16.66
N ILE A 556 15.83 -20.64 -15.92
CA ILE A 556 15.97 -21.44 -14.70
C ILE A 556 15.99 -20.52 -13.49
N LEU A 557 15.06 -20.72 -12.56
CA LEU A 557 14.97 -20.01 -11.29
C LEU A 557 15.42 -20.93 -10.17
N ASN A 558 16.23 -20.42 -9.27
CA ASN A 558 16.62 -21.10 -8.04
C ASN A 558 16.33 -20.21 -6.83
N ILE A 559 16.02 -20.85 -5.71
CA ILE A 559 15.93 -20.18 -4.42
C ILE A 559 17.09 -20.58 -3.52
N HIS A 560 17.76 -19.57 -2.95
CA HIS A 560 18.89 -19.75 -2.04
C HIS A 560 18.54 -19.26 -0.63
N PRO A 561 18.85 -20.04 0.43
CA PRO A 561 18.47 -19.75 1.82
C PRO A 561 19.32 -18.66 2.53
N SER A 562 19.73 -17.62 1.80
CA SER A 562 20.35 -16.41 2.33
C SER A 562 20.21 -15.23 1.38
N LEU A 563 20.60 -14.02 1.82
CA LEU A 563 20.68 -12.82 0.98
C LEU A 563 21.97 -12.83 0.15
N LEU A 564 21.91 -13.34 -1.08
CA LEU A 564 23.03 -13.29 -2.02
C LEU A 564 23.42 -11.82 -2.30
N PRO A 565 24.71 -11.54 -2.53
CA PRO A 565 25.83 -12.49 -2.69
C PRO A 565 26.41 -13.03 -1.37
N SER A 566 25.83 -12.71 -0.21
CA SER A 566 26.32 -13.19 1.08
C SER A 566 25.97 -14.67 1.28
N PHE A 567 26.86 -15.42 1.93
CA PHE A 567 26.61 -16.80 2.38
C PHE A 567 26.17 -17.78 1.27
N LYS A 568 26.88 -17.77 0.12
CA LYS A 568 26.72 -18.74 -0.98
C LYS A 568 26.90 -20.21 -0.51
N GLY A 569 26.30 -21.15 -1.23
CA GLY A 569 26.49 -22.59 -1.02
C GLY A 569 25.60 -23.23 0.06
N ALA A 570 25.69 -24.56 0.17
CA ALA A 570 24.70 -25.40 0.86
C ALA A 570 24.58 -25.20 2.39
N ASN A 571 25.52 -24.52 3.04
CA ASN A 571 25.56 -24.34 4.50
C ASN A 571 25.23 -22.91 4.95
N ALA A 572 24.43 -22.18 4.16
CA ALA A 572 24.16 -20.75 4.36
C ALA A 572 23.75 -20.38 5.79
N HIS A 573 22.79 -21.08 6.40
CA HIS A 573 22.35 -20.80 7.77
C HIS A 573 23.44 -20.96 8.83
N LYS A 574 24.30 -21.97 8.69
CA LYS A 574 25.44 -22.17 9.59
C LYS A 574 26.43 -21.01 9.48
N LEU A 575 26.73 -20.58 8.26
CA LEU A 575 27.62 -19.44 8.00
C LEU A 575 27.04 -18.13 8.53
N VAL A 576 25.73 -17.91 8.36
CA VAL A 576 25.01 -16.74 8.91
C VAL A 576 25.17 -16.67 10.43
N LEU A 577 24.92 -17.77 11.14
CA LEU A 577 25.06 -17.82 12.60
C LEU A 577 26.52 -17.65 13.05
N GLN A 578 27.47 -18.30 12.36
CA GLN A 578 28.90 -18.15 12.65
C GLN A 578 29.41 -16.72 12.43
N ALA A 579 28.87 -16.01 11.43
CA ALA A 579 29.23 -14.62 11.16
C ALA A 579 28.62 -13.64 12.17
N GLY A 580 27.66 -14.06 13.01
CA GLY A 580 27.03 -13.22 14.02
C GLY A 580 26.18 -12.07 13.45
N VAL A 581 25.76 -12.16 12.18
CA VAL A 581 24.93 -11.13 11.55
C VAL A 581 23.52 -11.13 12.15
N ARG A 582 22.85 -9.97 12.14
CA ARG A 582 21.50 -9.81 12.72
C ARG A 582 20.36 -9.88 11.69
N VAL A 583 20.70 -9.98 10.41
CA VAL A 583 19.75 -10.09 9.29
C VAL A 583 20.30 -11.11 8.28
N THR A 584 19.42 -11.98 7.80
CA THR A 584 19.62 -12.88 6.65
C THR A 584 18.35 -12.85 5.82
N GLY A 585 18.03 -13.89 5.05
CA GLY A 585 16.83 -13.95 4.23
C GLY A 585 16.84 -15.13 3.27
N CYS A 586 16.11 -14.98 2.17
CA CYS A 586 16.23 -15.84 1.01
C CYS A 586 16.36 -15.00 -0.26
N THR A 587 16.94 -15.59 -1.31
CA THR A 587 17.10 -14.96 -2.62
C THR A 587 16.58 -15.87 -3.70
N VAL A 588 15.70 -15.37 -4.55
CA VAL A 588 15.37 -16.01 -5.82
C VAL A 588 16.16 -15.34 -6.94
N HIS A 589 16.84 -16.14 -7.75
CA HIS A 589 17.72 -15.65 -8.80
C HIS A 589 17.66 -16.57 -10.03
N PHE A 590 18.06 -16.04 -11.18
CA PHE A 590 18.33 -16.87 -12.36
C PHE A 590 19.56 -17.75 -12.11
N VAL A 591 19.57 -18.98 -12.60
CA VAL A 591 20.76 -19.84 -12.52
C VAL A 591 21.77 -19.42 -13.58
N ALA A 592 23.03 -19.30 -13.17
CA ALA A 592 24.19 -19.08 -14.03
C ALA A 592 25.17 -20.26 -13.89
N GLU A 593 26.19 -20.34 -14.76
CA GLU A 593 27.19 -21.41 -14.69
C GLU A 593 27.98 -21.40 -13.36
N GLU A 594 28.30 -20.20 -12.86
CA GLU A 594 28.83 -20.05 -11.50
C GLU A 594 27.68 -20.16 -10.48
N VAL A 595 27.90 -21.03 -9.49
CA VAL A 595 26.94 -21.32 -8.42
C VAL A 595 26.60 -20.03 -7.65
N ASP A 596 25.29 -19.79 -7.49
CA ASP A 596 24.71 -18.66 -6.77
C ASP A 596 25.22 -17.27 -7.26
N ALA A 597 25.58 -17.16 -8.54
CA ALA A 597 26.09 -15.92 -9.14
C ALA A 597 25.14 -15.28 -10.15
N GLY A 598 24.01 -15.93 -10.47
CA GLY A 598 23.08 -15.38 -11.44
C GLY A 598 22.25 -14.23 -10.89
N ALA A 599 21.59 -13.51 -11.81
CA ALA A 599 20.98 -12.24 -11.50
C ALA A 599 19.77 -12.39 -10.55
N ILE A 600 19.70 -11.51 -9.55
CA ILE A 600 18.73 -11.56 -8.46
C ILE A 600 17.37 -11.05 -8.92
N ILE A 601 16.33 -11.88 -8.78
CA ILE A 601 14.95 -11.56 -9.15
C ILE A 601 14.20 -10.97 -7.96
N PHE A 602 14.34 -11.61 -6.79
CA PHE A 602 13.60 -11.23 -5.58
C PHE A 602 14.38 -11.61 -4.32
N GLN A 603 14.30 -10.79 -3.28
CA GLN A 603 14.89 -11.07 -1.97
C GLN A 603 13.91 -10.75 -0.85
N GLU A 604 13.88 -11.58 0.18
CA GLU A 604 13.11 -11.34 1.39
C GLU A 604 14.00 -11.46 2.63
N ALA A 605 14.06 -10.40 3.43
CA ALA A 605 14.90 -10.34 4.62
C ALA A 605 14.22 -10.96 5.85
N VAL A 606 15.02 -11.63 6.67
CA VAL A 606 14.60 -12.34 7.87
C VAL A 606 15.55 -12.00 9.02
N PRO A 607 15.04 -11.63 10.21
CA PRO A 607 15.90 -11.31 11.36
C PRO A 607 16.57 -12.57 11.93
N VAL A 608 17.83 -12.42 12.35
CA VAL A 608 18.58 -13.42 13.13
C VAL A 608 18.53 -13.01 14.60
N LYS A 609 17.87 -13.85 15.41
CA LYS A 609 17.63 -13.62 16.83
C LYS A 609 18.79 -14.15 17.67
N ILE A 610 18.96 -13.56 18.85
CA ILE A 610 19.93 -14.04 19.83
C ILE A 610 19.48 -15.43 20.30
N GLY A 611 20.37 -16.41 20.20
CA GLY A 611 20.07 -17.80 20.58
C GLY A 611 19.45 -18.66 19.47
N ASP A 612 19.32 -18.16 18.23
CA ASP A 612 18.89 -18.99 17.11
C ASP A 612 19.86 -20.17 16.90
N THR A 613 19.30 -21.37 16.73
CA THR A 613 19.99 -22.54 16.16
C THR A 613 19.80 -22.57 14.64
N VAL A 614 20.56 -23.42 13.94
CA VAL A 614 20.43 -23.62 12.49
C VAL A 614 18.99 -23.99 12.12
N GLU A 615 18.35 -24.85 12.90
CA GLU A 615 16.99 -25.33 12.68
C GLU A 615 15.97 -24.20 12.84
N THR A 616 16.06 -23.43 13.92
CA THR A 616 15.12 -22.32 14.17
C THR A 616 15.23 -21.20 13.14
N LEU A 617 16.45 -20.94 12.65
CA LEU A 617 16.67 -19.97 11.58
C LEU A 617 16.19 -20.52 10.23
N ALA A 618 16.44 -21.81 9.95
CA ALA A 618 16.02 -22.47 8.72
C ALA A 618 14.50 -22.47 8.56
N GLU A 619 13.73 -22.79 9.61
CA GLU A 619 12.26 -22.73 9.53
C GLU A 619 11.75 -21.31 9.26
N ARG A 620 12.39 -20.29 9.86
CA ARG A 620 12.01 -18.89 9.60
C ARG A 620 12.34 -18.44 8.18
N VAL A 621 13.50 -18.83 7.67
CA VAL A 621 13.88 -18.51 6.28
C VAL A 621 12.98 -19.26 5.30
N LYS A 622 12.64 -20.52 5.57
CA LYS A 622 11.71 -21.32 4.77
C LYS A 622 10.32 -20.69 4.64
N GLU A 623 9.80 -20.03 5.69
CA GLU A 623 8.55 -19.26 5.56
C GLU A 623 8.69 -18.09 4.57
N ALA A 624 9.83 -17.41 4.55
CA ALA A 624 10.14 -16.37 3.57
C ALA A 624 10.29 -16.97 2.17
N GLU A 625 10.93 -18.13 2.04
CA GLU A 625 11.06 -18.84 0.76
C GLU A 625 9.70 -19.16 0.13
N HIS A 626 8.74 -19.59 0.94
CA HIS A 626 7.38 -19.90 0.49
C HIS A 626 6.62 -18.67 -0.05
N ARG A 627 7.07 -17.44 0.27
CA ARG A 627 6.52 -16.19 -0.28
C ARG A 627 7.34 -15.68 -1.46
N ALA A 628 8.67 -15.66 -1.30
CA ALA A 628 9.60 -15.15 -2.28
C ALA A 628 9.60 -15.97 -3.58
N PHE A 629 9.62 -17.30 -3.50
CA PHE A 629 9.73 -18.14 -4.70
C PHE A 629 8.52 -18.00 -5.63
N PRO A 630 7.28 -18.10 -5.12
CA PRO A 630 6.12 -17.89 -5.98
C PRO A 630 6.04 -16.47 -6.55
N ALA A 631 6.39 -15.44 -5.77
CA ALA A 631 6.40 -14.06 -6.26
C ALA A 631 7.36 -13.87 -7.43
N ALA A 632 8.59 -14.37 -7.30
CA ALA A 632 9.59 -14.34 -8.36
C ALA A 632 9.15 -15.12 -9.60
N LEU A 633 8.53 -16.30 -9.43
CA LEU A 633 7.98 -17.07 -10.55
C LEU A 633 6.94 -16.25 -11.32
N GLN A 634 6.03 -15.55 -10.63
CA GLN A 634 5.02 -14.74 -11.30
C GLN A 634 5.63 -13.56 -12.06
N LEU A 635 6.65 -12.90 -11.50
CA LEU A 635 7.34 -11.77 -12.17
C LEU A 635 8.04 -12.21 -13.47
N VAL A 636 8.66 -13.38 -13.47
CA VAL A 636 9.31 -13.92 -14.67
C VAL A 636 8.27 -14.44 -15.66
N ALA A 637 7.25 -15.17 -15.19
CA ALA A 637 6.22 -15.75 -16.06
C ALA A 637 5.30 -14.68 -16.70
N SER A 638 5.10 -13.53 -16.07
CA SER A 638 4.38 -12.40 -16.66
C SER A 638 5.22 -11.63 -17.69
N GLY A 639 6.53 -11.88 -17.75
CA GLY A 639 7.47 -11.10 -18.55
C GLY A 639 7.88 -9.77 -17.93
N ALA A 640 7.44 -9.46 -16.70
CA ALA A 640 7.85 -8.25 -15.97
C ALA A 640 9.34 -8.27 -15.57
N ILE A 641 9.96 -9.44 -15.57
CA ILE A 641 11.41 -9.57 -15.37
C ILE A 641 11.97 -10.46 -16.48
N GLN A 642 12.94 -9.93 -17.22
CA GLN A 642 13.68 -10.67 -18.24
C GLN A 642 15.18 -10.48 -18.07
N VAL A 643 15.95 -11.52 -18.38
CA VAL A 643 17.41 -11.42 -18.51
C VAL A 643 17.71 -10.96 -19.93
N GLY A 644 18.31 -9.79 -20.09
CA GLY A 644 18.84 -9.37 -21.38
C GLY A 644 20.35 -9.59 -21.48
N GLU A 645 20.99 -8.93 -22.46
CA GLU A 645 22.40 -9.17 -22.78
C GLU A 645 23.33 -8.98 -21.58
N ALA A 646 24.36 -9.83 -21.50
CA ALA A 646 25.37 -9.87 -20.44
C ALA A 646 24.84 -10.15 -19.01
N GLY A 647 23.69 -10.80 -18.87
CA GLY A 647 23.14 -11.22 -17.58
C GLY A 647 22.48 -10.10 -16.77
N LYS A 648 22.19 -8.95 -17.41
CA LYS A 648 21.50 -7.83 -16.78
C LYS A 648 19.99 -8.03 -16.79
N ILE A 649 19.34 -7.76 -15.66
CA ILE A 649 17.87 -7.82 -15.55
C ILE A 649 17.23 -6.53 -16.05
N TYR A 650 16.17 -6.68 -16.82
CA TYR A 650 15.23 -5.63 -17.20
C TYR A 650 13.93 -5.84 -16.43
N TRP A 651 13.45 -4.76 -15.82
CA TRP A 651 12.18 -4.65 -15.12
C TRP A 651 11.13 -4.01 -16.02
#